data_AF-A0A928FV99-F1
#
_entry.id   AF-A0A928FV99-F1
#
_cell.length_a   1.000
_cell.length_b   1.000
_cell.length_c   1.000
_cell.angle_alpha   90.00
_cell.angle_beta   90.00
_cell.angle_gamma   90.00
#
_symmetry.space_group_name_H-M   'P 1'
#
loop_
_entity.id
_entity.type
_entity.pdbx_description
1 polymer ?
#
loop_
_entity_poly.entity_id
_entity_poly.type
_entity_poly.pdbx_seq_one_letter_code
_entity_poly.pdbx_strand_id
1 'polypeptide(L)'
;MKRLLFAFSLLLALVACTKDQTEDDLGKLIPAEIKSKITGSTAVAARGTLAVKLTPSAAAAVSTKRITTRSGEVVTRSGLENIDAVLEEFGVTHIERVFKYDPAWESAYDRTGINRWYALYFDENTDLLSVSKALGMREEVVGVNLLVDPKYRRSLRKGPAIPATSANMLISQNVRPTRAVAAMNDALLKYQWSYENSGSNEYFPNQKAGADINLADAWGLCTGNNSSIIVAVMDEPIYTEHPDLKANIWTKASTGEHGYNFFNNKTQLDWTSFGVEEENGKTYYSYADHGSHVAGIIAAVNNNNIGVCGIAGGKLGRGVQLMSCQILGYDTQNTDPYAEVRAFEYALTNGAVIANNSWGYAFSDKVTPETVRSWWEGTQYTNINMLKNAIDTFVQSAGKNNPNSPISGGLVIFAAGNNGDTQGDVAIYPAAYASNIAVTSTDWSDLPAYYTNYGKWAEIAAPGGDFTASESEGSFYTNGEILSTMLCDNSIDYKDDRKKDDYYGYGWMQGTSMACPHVSGVAALGLTYAAQLGKKFTADEFRALLLSAVRGVDAGFTGKSKSFPNYGISMNAANYKGKMGGGVIDALKLLLAIKGSPAFYVQTGKSTVIDFADYFGGSSATIKLTGVTSKNLANIGLTTAPTLNGSKITLTCKKEGMALITVTASVGDQTISREFALVARATMATNGGWL
;
A
#
# COMPACT_ATOMS: atom_id res chain seq x y z
N MET A 1 -4.70 -12.75 -82.24
CA MET A 1 -5.82 -12.31 -81.38
C MET A 1 -5.93 -13.29 -80.22
N LYS A 2 -5.89 -12.76 -78.98
CA LYS A 2 -6.62 -13.21 -77.77
C LYS A 2 -6.39 -14.67 -77.30
N ARG A 3 -5.60 -14.85 -76.24
CA ARG A 3 -6.03 -14.95 -74.81
C ARG A 3 -6.62 -16.32 -74.47
N LEU A 4 -5.91 -17.15 -73.67
CA LEU A 4 -6.28 -17.54 -72.30
C LEU A 4 -5.27 -18.54 -71.72
N LEU A 5 -5.08 -18.47 -70.40
CA LEU A 5 -4.48 -19.46 -69.48
C LEU A 5 -2.95 -19.46 -69.31
N PHE A 6 -2.51 -18.57 -68.42
CA PHE A 6 -1.33 -18.77 -67.56
C PHE A 6 -1.78 -18.51 -66.12
N ALA A 7 -1.63 -19.49 -65.24
CA ALA A 7 -1.34 -19.36 -63.79
C ALA A 7 -1.87 -20.58 -63.02
N PHE A 8 -1.06 -21.64 -62.90
CA PHE A 8 -1.14 -22.59 -61.79
C PHE A 8 0.18 -23.37 -61.70
N SER A 9 1.20 -22.75 -61.11
CA SER A 9 2.41 -23.44 -60.62
C SER A 9 3.40 -22.46 -59.98
N LEU A 10 3.07 -21.95 -58.79
CA LEU A 10 4.05 -21.45 -57.81
C LEU A 10 3.37 -21.37 -56.44
N LEU A 11 3.06 -22.56 -55.91
CA LEU A 11 2.76 -22.78 -54.50
C LEU A 11 4.04 -23.39 -53.89
N LEU A 12 4.41 -22.95 -52.69
CA LEU A 12 5.63 -23.26 -51.92
C LEU A 12 6.89 -22.46 -52.29
N ALA A 13 7.02 -21.27 -51.71
CA ALA A 13 8.22 -20.78 -51.00
C ALA A 13 8.17 -19.24 -50.82
N LEU A 14 7.32 -18.75 -49.92
CA LEU A 14 7.44 -17.41 -49.31
C LEU A 14 6.94 -17.46 -47.86
N VAL A 15 7.64 -18.24 -47.04
CA VAL A 15 7.67 -18.06 -45.58
C VAL A 15 9.02 -17.42 -45.29
N ALA A 16 9.07 -16.09 -45.34
CA ALA A 16 10.23 -15.32 -44.90
C ALA A 16 9.79 -13.90 -44.50
N CYS A 17 9.86 -13.65 -43.19
CA CYS A 17 9.89 -12.33 -42.53
C CYS A 17 8.71 -11.37 -42.79
N THR A 18 7.57 -11.61 -42.13
CA THR A 18 6.76 -10.50 -41.65
C THR A 18 7.31 -10.07 -40.29
N LYS A 19 7.91 -8.87 -40.23
CA LYS A 19 8.19 -8.18 -38.96
C LYS A 19 6.88 -8.11 -38.16
N ASP A 20 6.96 -8.44 -36.86
CA ASP A 20 5.89 -8.15 -35.91
C ASP A 20 5.51 -6.67 -36.01
N GLN A 21 4.26 -6.39 -36.39
CA GLN A 21 3.73 -5.03 -36.41
C GLN A 21 3.50 -4.60 -34.96
N THR A 22 4.19 -3.55 -34.53
CA THR A 22 4.01 -2.96 -33.20
C THR A 22 2.66 -2.21 -33.12
N GLU A 23 2.12 -2.01 -31.91
CA GLU A 23 0.90 -1.20 -31.64
C GLU A 23 0.94 0.19 -32.31
N ASP A 24 2.14 0.71 -32.59
CA ASP A 24 2.39 1.98 -33.27
C ASP A 24 1.96 1.99 -34.76
N ASP A 25 1.85 0.81 -35.39
CA ASP A 25 1.37 0.68 -36.78
C ASP A 25 -0.16 0.53 -36.87
N LEU A 26 -0.83 0.06 -35.81
CA LEU A 26 -2.30 0.05 -35.68
C LEU A 26 -2.87 1.41 -35.23
N GLY A 27 -2.09 2.18 -34.46
CA GLY A 27 -2.46 3.50 -33.94
C GLY A 27 -2.57 4.61 -34.99
N LYS A 28 -2.08 4.40 -36.22
CA LYS A 28 -2.13 5.38 -37.32
C LYS A 28 -3.49 5.44 -38.05
N LEU A 29 -4.41 4.52 -37.77
CA LEU A 29 -5.71 4.40 -38.47
C LEU A 29 -6.94 4.78 -37.63
N ILE A 30 -6.75 5.25 -36.38
CA ILE A 30 -7.86 5.64 -35.50
C ILE A 30 -7.93 7.18 -35.41
N PRO A 31 -9.08 7.80 -35.73
CA PRO A 31 -9.29 9.23 -35.48
C PRO A 31 -8.95 9.61 -34.04
N ALA A 32 -8.22 10.71 -33.83
CA ALA A 32 -7.74 11.13 -32.52
C ALA A 32 -8.86 11.25 -31.46
N GLU A 33 -10.05 11.66 -31.89
CA GLU A 33 -11.25 11.74 -31.06
C GLU A 33 -11.66 10.36 -30.48
N ILE A 34 -11.63 9.30 -31.31
CA ILE A 34 -11.94 7.94 -30.87
C ILE A 34 -10.81 7.38 -30.01
N LYS A 35 -9.55 7.66 -30.38
CA LYS A 35 -8.38 7.26 -29.58
C LYS A 35 -8.45 7.81 -28.15
N SER A 36 -8.95 9.03 -27.98
CA SER A 36 -9.12 9.66 -26.66
C SER A 36 -10.18 9.00 -25.77
N LYS A 37 -11.06 8.16 -26.34
CA LYS A 37 -12.11 7.41 -25.64
C LYS A 37 -11.70 5.99 -25.25
N ILE A 38 -10.51 5.51 -25.63
CA ILE A 38 -10.06 4.14 -25.36
C ILE A 38 -8.91 4.16 -24.36
N THR A 39 -9.00 3.37 -23.30
CA THR A 39 -7.94 3.20 -22.28
C THR A 39 -7.50 1.75 -22.14
N GLY A 40 -6.27 1.55 -21.67
CA GLY A 40 -5.61 0.25 -21.60
C GLY A 40 -4.87 -0.10 -22.90
N SER A 41 -4.34 -1.33 -22.95
CA SER A 41 -3.59 -1.86 -24.11
C SER A 41 -4.08 -3.26 -24.44
N THR A 42 -4.20 -3.54 -25.73
CA THR A 42 -4.54 -4.88 -26.23
C THR A 42 -3.47 -5.92 -25.95
N ALA A 43 -2.21 -5.50 -25.76
CA ALA A 43 -1.10 -6.42 -25.47
C ALA A 43 -1.28 -7.16 -24.14
N VAL A 44 -1.99 -6.54 -23.19
CA VAL A 44 -2.18 -7.05 -21.83
C VAL A 44 -3.64 -7.19 -21.44
N ALA A 45 -4.57 -6.97 -22.38
CA ALA A 45 -6.00 -7.00 -22.11
C ALA A 45 -6.50 -8.42 -21.81
N ALA A 46 -7.44 -8.54 -20.87
CA ALA A 46 -8.22 -9.75 -20.67
C ALA A 46 -9.00 -10.08 -21.96
N ARG A 47 -8.89 -11.33 -22.44
CA ARG A 47 -9.62 -11.77 -23.63
C ARG A 47 -11.11 -11.94 -23.33
N GLY A 48 -11.94 -11.75 -24.36
CA GLY A 48 -13.38 -11.97 -24.27
C GLY A 48 -14.15 -10.95 -23.41
N THR A 49 -13.53 -9.87 -22.93
CA THR A 49 -14.26 -8.82 -22.21
C THR A 49 -13.63 -7.44 -22.32
N LEU A 50 -14.46 -6.40 -22.21
CA LEU A 50 -14.06 -5.02 -21.98
C LEU A 50 -15.16 -4.28 -21.21
N ALA A 51 -14.82 -3.11 -20.65
CA ALA A 51 -15.80 -2.25 -19.98
C ALA A 51 -16.14 -1.02 -20.82
N VAL A 52 -17.41 -0.64 -20.86
CA VAL A 52 -17.89 0.59 -21.52
C VAL A 52 -18.50 1.54 -20.49
N LYS A 53 -18.10 2.82 -20.54
CA LYS A 53 -18.67 3.90 -19.74
C LYS A 53 -19.67 4.68 -20.56
N LEU A 54 -20.91 4.74 -20.09
CA LEU A 54 -21.99 5.47 -20.75
C LEU A 54 -22.09 6.93 -20.27
N THR A 55 -22.70 7.78 -21.09
CA THR A 55 -23.11 9.13 -20.67
C THR A 55 -24.16 9.04 -19.56
N PRO A 56 -24.34 10.10 -18.74
CA PRO A 56 -25.35 10.07 -17.68
C PRO A 56 -26.76 9.75 -18.19
N SER A 57 -27.17 10.33 -19.32
CA SER A 57 -28.48 10.08 -19.94
C SER A 57 -28.61 8.64 -20.46
N ALA A 58 -27.58 8.12 -21.12
CA ALA A 58 -27.57 6.74 -21.61
C ALA A 58 -27.63 5.72 -20.47
N ALA A 59 -26.82 5.89 -19.42
CA ALA A 59 -26.85 5.02 -18.24
C ALA A 59 -28.21 5.04 -17.53
N ALA A 60 -28.84 6.22 -17.41
CA ALA A 60 -30.19 6.34 -16.86
C ALA A 60 -31.26 5.66 -17.74
N ALA A 61 -31.12 5.71 -19.06
CA ALA A 61 -32.01 5.01 -19.98
C ALA A 61 -31.86 3.48 -19.87
N VAL A 62 -30.63 2.98 -19.68
CA VAL A 62 -30.37 1.54 -19.46
C VAL A 62 -30.94 1.07 -18.11
N SER A 63 -30.77 1.86 -17.05
CA SER A 63 -31.25 1.50 -15.70
C SER A 63 -32.78 1.51 -15.59
N THR A 64 -33.45 2.49 -16.20
CA THR A 64 -34.93 2.61 -16.21
C THR A 64 -35.61 1.49 -17.00
N LYS A 65 -34.97 0.98 -18.05
CA LYS A 65 -35.47 -0.17 -18.82
C LYS A 65 -35.44 -1.48 -18.03
N ARG A 66 -34.91 -1.48 -16.80
CA ARG A 66 -34.72 -2.65 -15.93
C ARG A 66 -34.21 -3.82 -16.76
N ILE A 67 -32.90 -3.86 -16.96
CA ILE A 67 -32.23 -5.13 -17.20
C ILE A 67 -32.46 -6.01 -15.95
N THR A 68 -33.67 -6.57 -15.83
CA THR A 68 -34.10 -7.50 -14.80
C THR A 68 -34.67 -8.68 -15.56
N THR A 69 -33.89 -9.73 -15.71
CA THR A 69 -34.48 -11.01 -16.02
C THR A 69 -35.05 -11.55 -14.71
N ARG A 70 -36.37 -11.71 -14.66
CA ARG A 70 -37.05 -12.39 -13.53
C ARG A 70 -36.75 -13.91 -13.53
N SER A 71 -35.88 -14.38 -14.42
CA SER A 71 -35.69 -15.79 -14.78
C SER A 71 -34.22 -16.24 -14.92
N GLY A 72 -33.23 -15.39 -14.65
CA GLY A 72 -31.82 -15.76 -14.86
C GLY A 72 -31.41 -15.86 -16.34
N GLU A 73 -32.18 -15.26 -17.25
CA GLU A 73 -31.78 -15.09 -18.65
C GLU A 73 -30.57 -14.15 -18.76
N VAL A 74 -29.65 -14.51 -19.65
CA VAL A 74 -28.47 -13.73 -19.99
C VAL A 74 -28.91 -12.53 -20.83
N VAL A 75 -28.44 -11.35 -20.48
CA VAL A 75 -28.82 -10.12 -21.16
C VAL A 75 -27.76 -9.81 -22.19
N THR A 76 -28.16 -9.68 -23.45
CA THR A 76 -27.27 -9.35 -24.58
C THR A 76 -27.53 -7.96 -25.14
N ARG A 77 -28.48 -7.21 -24.56
CA ARG A 77 -28.91 -5.90 -25.07
C ARG A 77 -28.91 -4.86 -23.98
N SER A 78 -28.38 -3.68 -24.30
CA SER A 78 -28.44 -2.48 -23.48
C SER A 78 -29.82 -1.80 -23.53
N GLY A 79 -30.55 -2.02 -24.62
CA GLY A 79 -31.79 -1.30 -24.93
C GLY A 79 -31.54 0.07 -25.57
N LEU A 80 -30.31 0.42 -25.91
CA LEU A 80 -29.95 1.59 -26.72
C LEU A 80 -29.64 1.12 -28.13
N GLU A 81 -30.42 1.54 -29.13
CA GLU A 81 -30.36 1.00 -30.50
C GLU A 81 -28.95 1.07 -31.12
N ASN A 82 -28.27 2.21 -30.96
CA ASN A 82 -26.91 2.41 -31.50
C ASN A 82 -25.84 1.54 -30.81
N ILE A 83 -26.05 1.19 -29.54
CA ILE A 83 -25.13 0.32 -28.79
C ILE A 83 -25.45 -1.14 -29.12
N ASP A 84 -26.73 -1.51 -29.09
CA ASP A 84 -27.22 -2.84 -29.41
C ASP A 84 -26.78 -3.30 -30.80
N ALA A 85 -26.75 -2.40 -31.79
CA ALA A 85 -26.24 -2.71 -33.13
C ALA A 85 -24.77 -3.16 -33.12
N VAL A 86 -23.91 -2.50 -32.32
CA VAL A 86 -22.50 -2.89 -32.16
C VAL A 86 -22.40 -4.20 -31.38
N LEU A 87 -23.20 -4.36 -30.33
CA LEU A 87 -23.22 -5.58 -29.54
C LEU A 87 -23.63 -6.80 -30.37
N GLU A 88 -24.59 -6.64 -31.29
CA GLU A 88 -25.02 -7.68 -32.22
C GLU A 88 -23.96 -7.96 -33.29
N GLU A 89 -23.35 -6.93 -33.87
CA GLU A 89 -22.27 -7.05 -34.88
C GLU A 89 -21.10 -7.92 -34.38
N PHE A 90 -20.70 -7.71 -33.12
CA PHE A 90 -19.56 -8.42 -32.53
C PHE A 90 -19.95 -9.63 -31.68
N GLY A 91 -21.24 -9.99 -31.63
CA GLY A 91 -21.72 -11.19 -30.95
C GLY A 91 -21.52 -11.15 -29.42
N VAL A 92 -21.99 -10.10 -28.75
CA VAL A 92 -21.97 -10.03 -27.28
C VAL A 92 -22.70 -11.23 -26.69
N THR A 93 -22.08 -11.86 -25.70
CA THR A 93 -22.67 -12.99 -24.99
C THR A 93 -23.37 -12.55 -23.71
N HIS A 94 -22.89 -11.49 -23.06
CA HIS A 94 -23.46 -10.95 -21.82
C HIS A 94 -23.12 -9.47 -21.65
N ILE A 95 -24.06 -8.69 -21.13
CA ILE A 95 -23.86 -7.32 -20.65
C ILE A 95 -24.38 -7.19 -19.23
N GLU A 96 -23.58 -6.59 -18.35
CA GLU A 96 -24.01 -6.25 -16.99
C GLU A 96 -23.46 -4.91 -16.52
N ARG A 97 -24.17 -4.27 -15.60
CA ARG A 97 -23.62 -3.12 -14.88
C ARG A 97 -22.52 -3.62 -13.93
N VAL A 98 -21.32 -3.06 -14.01
CA VAL A 98 -20.15 -3.56 -13.25
C VAL A 98 -20.39 -3.51 -11.74
N PHE A 99 -20.96 -2.40 -11.28
CA PHE A 99 -21.30 -2.12 -9.89
C PHE A 99 -22.79 -2.28 -9.72
N LYS A 100 -23.23 -3.16 -8.82
CA LYS A 100 -24.66 -3.42 -8.62
C LYS A 100 -25.35 -2.14 -8.16
N TYR A 101 -26.60 -1.97 -8.56
CA TYR A 101 -27.40 -0.83 -8.11
C TYR A 101 -27.58 -0.91 -6.60
N ASP A 102 -27.14 0.12 -5.88
CA ASP A 102 -27.37 0.26 -4.44
C ASP A 102 -27.85 1.69 -4.16
N PRO A 103 -29.13 1.88 -3.78
CA PRO A 103 -29.68 3.20 -3.56
C PRO A 103 -28.96 3.97 -2.44
N ALA A 104 -28.29 3.29 -1.50
CA ALA A 104 -27.50 3.94 -0.46
C ALA A 104 -26.21 4.59 -1.01
N TRP A 105 -25.73 4.15 -2.18
CA TRP A 105 -24.46 4.56 -2.75
C TRP A 105 -24.56 5.25 -4.12
N GLU A 106 -25.69 5.21 -4.83
CA GLU A 106 -25.83 5.85 -6.15
C GLU A 106 -25.41 7.33 -6.14
N SER A 107 -25.77 8.10 -5.11
CA SER A 107 -25.37 9.52 -5.02
C SER A 107 -23.84 9.69 -4.92
N ALA A 108 -23.16 8.76 -4.25
CA ALA A 108 -21.70 8.73 -4.21
C ALA A 108 -21.11 8.29 -5.55
N TYR A 109 -21.73 7.30 -6.18
CA TYR A 109 -21.30 6.75 -7.45
C TYR A 109 -21.46 7.74 -8.62
N ASP A 110 -22.51 8.57 -8.60
CA ASP A 110 -22.76 9.59 -9.61
C ASP A 110 -21.65 10.63 -9.67
N ARG A 111 -21.06 11.01 -8.52
CA ARG A 111 -19.98 12.01 -8.43
C ARG A 111 -18.75 11.63 -9.25
N THR A 112 -18.41 10.34 -9.29
CA THR A 112 -17.26 9.80 -10.05
C THR A 112 -17.71 9.17 -11.38
N GLY A 113 -18.99 8.85 -11.50
CA GLY A 113 -19.58 8.12 -12.61
C GLY A 113 -19.26 6.64 -12.61
N ILE A 114 -18.89 6.06 -11.47
CA ILE A 114 -18.55 4.64 -11.35
C ILE A 114 -19.77 3.73 -11.67
N ASN A 115 -20.98 4.17 -11.37
CA ASN A 115 -22.24 3.47 -11.68
C ASN A 115 -22.60 3.42 -13.17
N ARG A 116 -21.82 4.07 -14.04
CA ARG A 116 -22.07 4.14 -15.49
C ARG A 116 -21.23 3.17 -16.31
N TRP A 117 -20.48 2.29 -15.63
CA TRP A 117 -19.67 1.25 -16.26
C TRP A 117 -20.48 -0.04 -16.45
N TYR A 118 -20.39 -0.58 -17.66
CA TYR A 118 -20.99 -1.85 -18.05
C TYR A 118 -19.92 -2.80 -18.57
N ALA A 119 -19.89 -4.02 -18.05
CA ALA A 119 -19.07 -5.10 -18.55
C ALA A 119 -19.73 -5.71 -19.78
N LEU A 120 -18.95 -5.90 -20.84
CA LEU A 120 -19.36 -6.59 -22.05
C LEU A 120 -18.52 -7.85 -22.18
N TYR A 121 -19.17 -8.97 -22.49
CA TYR A 121 -18.52 -10.27 -22.67
C TYR A 121 -18.73 -10.78 -24.10
N PHE A 122 -17.71 -11.41 -24.66
CA PHE A 122 -17.63 -11.87 -26.04
C PHE A 122 -16.92 -13.23 -26.10
N ASP A 123 -16.85 -13.82 -27.29
CA ASP A 123 -15.90 -14.91 -27.55
C ASP A 123 -14.46 -14.46 -27.32
N GLU A 124 -13.60 -15.33 -26.80
CA GLU A 124 -12.20 -15.00 -26.46
C GLU A 124 -11.34 -14.57 -27.66
N ASN A 125 -11.75 -14.93 -28.88
CA ASN A 125 -11.07 -14.60 -30.13
C ASN A 125 -11.57 -13.29 -30.76
N THR A 126 -12.55 -12.62 -30.13
CA THR A 126 -13.08 -11.35 -30.62
C THR A 126 -12.00 -10.26 -30.59
N ASP A 127 -11.85 -9.53 -31.69
CA ASP A 127 -10.94 -8.39 -31.77
C ASP A 127 -11.45 -7.21 -30.94
N LEU A 128 -11.02 -7.14 -29.68
CA LEU A 128 -11.41 -6.09 -28.73
C LEU A 128 -11.06 -4.68 -29.20
N LEU A 129 -10.04 -4.51 -30.06
CA LEU A 129 -9.71 -3.19 -30.60
C LEU A 129 -10.77 -2.73 -31.60
N SER A 130 -11.27 -3.63 -32.44
CA SER A 130 -12.37 -3.33 -33.38
C SER A 130 -13.67 -3.03 -32.63
N VAL A 131 -14.01 -3.80 -31.60
CA VAL A 131 -15.15 -3.51 -30.71
C VAL A 131 -15.00 -2.13 -30.07
N SER A 132 -13.82 -1.83 -29.53
CA SER A 132 -13.54 -0.55 -28.86
C SER A 132 -13.70 0.65 -29.80
N LYS A 133 -13.28 0.52 -31.07
CA LYS A 133 -13.48 1.57 -32.09
C LYS A 133 -14.96 1.79 -32.38
N ALA A 134 -15.70 0.70 -32.61
CA ALA A 134 -17.13 0.77 -32.95
C ALA A 134 -17.95 1.43 -31.82
N LEU A 135 -17.67 1.05 -30.57
CA LEU A 135 -18.27 1.67 -29.39
C LEU A 135 -17.82 3.12 -29.21
N GLY A 136 -16.53 3.43 -29.39
CA GLY A 136 -16.00 4.80 -29.25
C GLY A 136 -16.63 5.81 -30.21
N MET A 137 -17.15 5.36 -31.37
CA MET A 137 -17.88 6.19 -32.33
C MET A 137 -19.30 6.58 -31.87
N ARG A 138 -19.82 5.98 -30.80
CA ARG A 138 -21.18 6.25 -30.32
C ARG A 138 -21.21 7.48 -29.40
N GLU A 139 -22.22 8.32 -29.55
CA GLU A 139 -22.40 9.53 -28.72
C GLU A 139 -22.76 9.17 -27.27
N GLU A 140 -23.39 8.01 -27.08
CA GLU A 140 -23.76 7.44 -25.78
C GLU A 140 -22.54 6.93 -24.99
N VAL A 141 -21.38 6.77 -25.63
CA VAL A 141 -20.16 6.22 -25.03
C VAL A 141 -19.19 7.35 -24.66
N VAL A 142 -18.91 7.43 -23.36
CA VAL A 142 -17.88 8.31 -22.79
C VAL A 142 -16.50 7.70 -22.97
N GLY A 143 -16.37 6.37 -22.77
CA GLY A 143 -15.12 5.68 -23.00
C GLY A 143 -15.23 4.17 -22.92
N VAL A 144 -14.19 3.50 -23.39
CA VAL A 144 -14.01 2.04 -23.39
C VAL A 144 -12.70 1.73 -22.67
N ASN A 145 -12.74 0.84 -21.69
CA ASN A 145 -11.57 0.42 -20.93
C ASN A 145 -11.26 -1.05 -21.24
N LEU A 146 -10.08 -1.28 -21.82
CA LEU A 146 -9.47 -2.58 -21.93
C LEU A 146 -8.84 -2.95 -20.59
N LEU A 147 -9.35 -3.98 -19.94
CA LEU A 147 -8.96 -4.38 -18.58
C LEU A 147 -7.69 -5.22 -18.64
N VAL A 148 -6.76 -4.98 -17.71
CA VAL A 148 -5.55 -5.79 -17.64
C VAL A 148 -5.92 -7.21 -17.24
N ASP A 149 -5.42 -8.19 -17.99
CA ASP A 149 -5.60 -9.61 -17.69
C ASP A 149 -5.07 -9.90 -16.27
N PRO A 150 -5.88 -10.53 -15.40
CA PRO A 150 -5.48 -10.91 -14.05
C PRO A 150 -4.12 -11.60 -13.94
N LYS A 151 -3.69 -12.32 -14.99
CA LYS A 151 -2.37 -12.97 -15.04
C LYS A 151 -1.19 -12.01 -14.99
N TYR A 152 -1.37 -10.70 -15.17
CA TYR A 152 -0.31 -9.70 -15.00
C TYR A 152 -0.28 -9.07 -13.61
N ARG A 153 -1.31 -9.28 -12.79
CA ARG A 153 -1.32 -8.79 -11.41
C ARG A 153 -0.42 -9.68 -10.55
N ARG A 154 0.42 -9.04 -9.73
CA ARG A 154 1.36 -9.71 -8.83
C ARG A 154 1.48 -8.95 -7.52
N SER A 155 1.79 -9.69 -6.47
CA SER A 155 2.32 -9.10 -5.25
C SER A 155 3.68 -8.46 -5.54
N LEU A 156 3.96 -7.31 -4.92
CA LEU A 156 5.22 -6.60 -5.05
C LEU A 156 6.20 -7.01 -3.94
N ARG A 157 6.40 -8.32 -3.78
CA ARG A 157 7.52 -8.91 -3.01
C ARG A 157 8.77 -9.05 -3.88
N LYS A 158 9.95 -9.12 -3.27
CA LYS A 158 11.21 -9.39 -3.98
C LYS A 158 11.86 -10.65 -3.41
N GLY A 159 11.87 -11.72 -4.20
CA GLY A 159 12.35 -13.03 -3.78
C GLY A 159 11.25 -13.85 -3.08
N PRO A 160 11.59 -15.09 -2.65
CA PRO A 160 10.64 -15.99 -2.01
C PRO A 160 10.31 -15.54 -0.59
N ALA A 161 9.15 -15.97 -0.08
CA ALA A 161 8.88 -15.90 1.36
C ALA A 161 9.78 -16.90 2.11
N ILE A 162 10.37 -16.48 3.22
CA ILE A 162 11.30 -17.31 3.99
C ILE A 162 10.68 -17.62 5.36
N PRO A 163 10.22 -18.88 5.60
CA PRO A 163 9.71 -19.27 6.91
C PRO A 163 10.72 -19.00 8.03
N ALA A 164 10.23 -18.52 9.16
CA ALA A 164 11.03 -18.39 10.37
C ALA A 164 11.41 -19.79 10.88
N THR A 165 12.69 -19.98 11.18
CA THR A 165 13.22 -21.22 11.71
C THR A 165 14.17 -20.92 12.85
N SER A 166 14.35 -21.85 13.77
CA SER A 166 15.37 -21.77 14.80
C SER A 166 16.74 -21.44 14.21
N ALA A 167 17.07 -21.92 13.00
CA ALA A 167 18.33 -21.59 12.33
C ALA A 167 18.45 -20.10 11.92
N ASN A 168 17.45 -19.53 11.26
CA ASN A 168 17.48 -18.11 10.86
C ASN A 168 17.12 -17.16 12.03
N MET A 169 16.48 -17.69 13.07
CA MET A 169 16.25 -17.04 14.37
C MET A 169 17.41 -17.28 15.37
N LEU A 170 18.39 -18.15 15.13
CA LEU A 170 19.50 -18.38 16.07
C LEU A 170 20.50 -17.23 16.09
N ILE A 171 20.53 -16.45 15.00
CA ILE A 171 21.15 -15.11 14.85
C ILE A 171 20.51 -14.08 15.81
N SER A 172 19.62 -14.50 16.71
CA SER A 172 18.73 -13.59 17.43
C SER A 172 18.55 -13.87 18.94
N GLN A 173 19.25 -14.89 19.48
CA GLN A 173 19.21 -15.21 20.92
C GLN A 173 19.90 -14.17 21.82
N ASN A 174 20.76 -13.28 21.30
CA ASN A 174 21.30 -12.11 22.04
C ASN A 174 20.90 -10.75 21.44
N VAL A 175 19.79 -10.66 20.70
CA VAL A 175 19.25 -9.34 20.31
C VAL A 175 18.86 -8.58 21.57
N ARG A 176 19.42 -7.38 21.72
CA ARG A 176 19.15 -6.51 22.87
C ARG A 176 17.64 -6.25 22.92
N PRO A 177 16.99 -6.41 24.10
CA PRO A 177 15.60 -5.98 24.27
C PRO A 177 15.47 -4.52 23.84
N THR A 178 14.55 -4.25 22.91
CA THR A 178 14.20 -2.90 22.47
C THR A 178 13.24 -2.27 23.49
N ARG A 179 13.01 -0.95 23.43
CA ARG A 179 12.01 -0.32 24.31
C ARG A 179 10.58 -0.73 23.95
N ALA A 180 10.35 -1.15 22.70
CA ALA A 180 9.09 -1.70 22.22
C ALA A 180 8.67 -2.94 23.02
N VAL A 181 9.62 -3.80 23.41
CA VAL A 181 9.30 -4.99 24.22
C VAL A 181 8.88 -4.67 25.66
N ALA A 182 9.07 -3.43 26.10
CA ALA A 182 8.48 -2.94 27.35
C ALA A 182 7.02 -2.52 27.18
N ALA A 183 6.56 -2.26 25.94
CA ALA A 183 5.19 -1.86 25.63
C ALA A 183 4.27 -3.06 25.37
N MET A 184 4.82 -4.11 24.73
CA MET A 184 4.14 -5.34 24.32
C MET A 184 5.00 -6.58 24.62
N ASN A 185 4.39 -7.71 24.92
CA ASN A 185 5.06 -8.93 25.40
C ASN A 185 5.19 -10.05 24.34
N ASP A 186 4.98 -9.73 23.07
CA ASP A 186 4.97 -10.69 21.96
C ASP A 186 6.39 -11.19 21.66
N ALA A 187 6.54 -12.51 21.53
CA ALA A 187 7.83 -13.20 21.63
C ALA A 187 8.83 -12.80 20.53
N LEU A 188 8.33 -12.44 19.35
CA LEU A 188 9.12 -12.14 18.16
C LEU A 188 9.28 -10.64 17.88
N LEU A 189 8.67 -9.76 18.70
CA LEU A 189 8.73 -8.30 18.52
C LEU A 189 10.17 -7.77 18.47
N LYS A 190 11.08 -8.37 19.25
CA LYS A 190 12.49 -7.98 19.28
C LYS A 190 13.21 -8.14 17.93
N TYR A 191 12.61 -8.85 16.96
CA TYR A 191 13.16 -9.05 15.61
C TYR A 191 12.52 -8.13 14.56
N GLN A 192 11.49 -7.37 14.93
CA GLN A 192 10.84 -6.41 14.04
C GLN A 192 11.57 -5.06 14.07
N TRP A 193 12.77 -5.04 13.47
CA TRP A 193 13.64 -3.85 13.45
C TRP A 193 12.94 -2.61 12.90
N SER A 194 11.99 -2.77 11.99
CA SER A 194 11.23 -1.68 11.38
C SER A 194 10.37 -0.90 12.39
N TYR A 195 10.10 -1.47 13.57
CA TYR A 195 9.35 -0.82 14.64
C TYR A 195 10.24 -0.08 15.63
N GLU A 196 11.42 -0.65 15.92
CA GLU A 196 12.50 -0.04 16.68
C GLU A 196 13.84 -0.68 16.30
N ASN A 197 14.69 0.09 15.64
CA ASN A 197 16.02 -0.31 15.22
C ASN A 197 17.03 0.23 16.24
N SER A 198 17.53 -0.65 17.11
CA SER A 198 18.53 -0.29 18.12
C SER A 198 19.96 -0.14 17.56
N GLY A 199 20.12 -0.31 16.25
CA GLY A 199 21.39 -0.28 15.55
C GLY A 199 22.11 -1.62 15.54
N SER A 200 23.36 -1.56 15.09
CA SER A 200 24.20 -2.74 14.87
C SER A 200 24.35 -3.59 16.13
N ASN A 201 24.28 -4.91 15.95
CA ASN A 201 24.62 -5.89 16.96
C ASN A 201 25.49 -7.00 16.34
N GLU A 202 25.94 -7.95 17.17
CA GLU A 202 26.84 -9.04 16.76
C GLU A 202 26.32 -9.86 15.57
N TYR A 203 24.99 -9.94 15.42
CA TYR A 203 24.34 -10.85 14.49
C TYR A 203 23.63 -10.16 13.33
N PHE A 204 23.36 -8.87 13.49
CA PHE A 204 22.89 -8.03 12.40
C PHE A 204 23.72 -6.74 12.38
N PRO A 205 24.96 -6.84 11.89
CA PRO A 205 25.91 -5.74 11.81
C PRO A 205 25.46 -4.72 10.75
N ASN A 206 25.98 -3.49 10.85
CA ASN A 206 25.72 -2.36 9.95
C ASN A 206 24.33 -1.69 10.09
N GLN A 207 23.41 -2.24 10.87
CA GLN A 207 22.16 -1.56 11.19
C GLN A 207 22.38 -0.14 11.73
N LYS A 208 21.56 0.78 11.21
CA LYS A 208 21.56 2.17 11.64
C LYS A 208 20.48 2.37 12.70
N ALA A 209 20.90 2.73 13.91
CA ALA A 209 19.96 3.02 14.98
C ALA A 209 18.98 4.14 14.57
N GLY A 210 17.70 3.94 14.85
CA GLY A 210 16.62 4.86 14.47
C GLY A 210 16.20 4.79 13.00
N ALA A 211 16.78 3.88 12.18
CA ALA A 211 16.25 3.53 10.87
C ALA A 211 15.02 2.63 11.01
N ASP A 212 13.91 3.21 11.48
CA ASP A 212 12.63 2.56 11.79
C ASP A 212 11.47 3.56 11.64
N ILE A 213 10.24 3.17 11.97
CA ILE A 213 9.06 4.05 11.93
C ILE A 213 8.77 4.77 13.27
N ASN A 214 9.66 4.66 14.26
CA ASN A 214 9.53 5.26 15.60
C ASN A 214 8.27 4.79 16.35
N LEU A 215 7.95 3.51 16.25
CA LEU A 215 6.69 2.94 16.74
C LEU A 215 6.64 2.80 18.27
N ALA A 216 7.77 2.46 18.90
CA ALA A 216 7.84 2.21 20.34
C ALA A 216 7.32 3.39 21.17
N ASP A 217 7.71 4.62 20.82
CA ASP A 217 7.21 5.83 21.48
C ASP A 217 5.78 6.18 21.07
N ALA A 218 5.39 5.91 19.82
CA ALA A 218 4.02 6.12 19.35
C ALA A 218 3.02 5.25 20.15
N TRP A 219 3.39 4.01 20.48
CA TRP A 219 2.61 3.14 21.35
C TRP A 219 2.42 3.67 22.78
N GLY A 220 3.28 4.58 23.24
CA GLY A 220 3.05 5.33 24.48
C GLY A 220 1.84 6.28 24.43
N LEU A 221 1.34 6.62 23.24
CA LEU A 221 0.18 7.49 23.01
C LEU A 221 -1.05 6.69 22.57
N CYS A 222 -0.88 5.75 21.65
CA CYS A 222 -1.94 4.92 21.09
C CYS A 222 -1.40 3.59 20.61
N THR A 223 -2.12 2.49 20.85
CA THR A 223 -1.72 1.14 20.41
C THR A 223 -2.65 0.54 19.35
N GLY A 224 -3.61 1.31 18.85
CA GLY A 224 -4.59 0.81 17.86
C GLY A 224 -5.83 0.15 18.47
N ASN A 225 -6.18 0.42 19.73
CA ASN A 225 -7.34 -0.17 20.42
C ASN A 225 -8.71 0.33 19.89
N ASN A 226 -9.02 0.11 18.62
CA ASN A 226 -10.29 0.51 18.01
C ASN A 226 -10.71 -0.39 16.84
N SER A 227 -11.57 -1.36 17.12
CA SER A 227 -12.11 -2.30 16.13
C SER A 227 -13.17 -1.70 15.18
N SER A 228 -13.48 -0.42 15.28
CA SER A 228 -14.34 0.27 14.28
C SER A 228 -13.56 0.77 13.07
N ILE A 229 -12.22 0.84 13.15
CA ILE A 229 -11.37 1.18 12.01
C ILE A 229 -11.12 -0.09 11.22
N ILE A 230 -11.47 -0.05 9.93
CA ILE A 230 -11.33 -1.20 9.04
C ILE A 230 -10.32 -0.86 7.95
N VAL A 231 -9.36 -1.76 7.77
CA VAL A 231 -8.37 -1.73 6.69
C VAL A 231 -8.68 -2.86 5.72
N ALA A 232 -8.96 -2.52 4.46
CA ALA A 232 -9.09 -3.50 3.39
C ALA A 232 -7.69 -3.86 2.86
N VAL A 233 -7.35 -5.14 2.89
CA VAL A 233 -6.11 -5.68 2.32
C VAL A 233 -6.44 -6.26 0.95
N MET A 234 -6.08 -5.54 -0.11
CA MET A 234 -6.28 -5.96 -1.50
C MET A 234 -5.06 -6.74 -1.96
N ASP A 235 -5.14 -8.07 -1.88
CA ASP A 235 -3.94 -8.92 -1.99
C ASP A 235 -4.31 -10.38 -2.34
N GLU A 236 -3.40 -11.33 -2.10
CA GLU A 236 -3.70 -12.71 -1.73
C GLU A 236 -4.61 -12.74 -0.47
N PRO A 237 -5.30 -13.85 -0.18
CA PRO A 237 -6.16 -13.90 0.98
C PRO A 237 -5.37 -13.83 2.29
N ILE A 238 -6.01 -13.29 3.32
CA ILE A 238 -5.55 -13.41 4.69
C ILE A 238 -5.98 -14.77 5.24
N TYR A 239 -5.07 -15.50 5.88
CA TYR A 239 -5.43 -16.69 6.65
C TYR A 239 -6.14 -16.27 7.93
N THR A 240 -7.46 -16.40 7.95
CA THR A 240 -8.32 -15.82 8.98
C THR A 240 -8.22 -16.53 10.33
N GLU A 241 -7.70 -17.76 10.35
CA GLU A 241 -7.52 -18.56 11.57
C GLU A 241 -6.11 -18.46 12.17
N HIS A 242 -5.25 -17.61 11.61
CA HIS A 242 -3.92 -17.38 12.18
C HIS A 242 -4.05 -16.95 13.65
N PRO A 243 -3.37 -17.61 14.62
CA PRO A 243 -3.51 -17.32 16.04
C PRO A 243 -3.29 -15.84 16.40
N ASP A 244 -2.38 -15.20 15.67
CA ASP A 244 -1.97 -13.81 15.85
C ASP A 244 -2.76 -12.80 14.99
N LEU A 245 -3.70 -13.25 14.15
CA LEU A 245 -4.55 -12.35 13.33
C LEU A 245 -6.03 -12.45 13.68
N LYS A 246 -6.53 -13.65 13.99
CA LYS A 246 -7.97 -13.96 14.05
C LYS A 246 -8.83 -12.99 14.86
N ALA A 247 -8.31 -12.44 15.95
CA ALA A 247 -9.05 -11.48 16.79
C ALA A 247 -9.20 -10.10 16.14
N ASN A 248 -8.35 -9.77 15.17
CA ASN A 248 -8.37 -8.53 14.40
C ASN A 248 -8.91 -8.75 12.98
N ILE A 249 -9.47 -9.91 12.64
CA ILE A 249 -10.09 -10.14 11.33
C ILE A 249 -11.50 -9.55 11.33
N TRP A 250 -11.75 -8.65 10.38
CA TRP A 250 -13.07 -8.10 10.15
C TRP A 250 -14.06 -9.21 9.81
N THR A 251 -15.28 -9.10 10.31
CA THR A 251 -16.35 -10.06 10.01
C THR A 251 -17.60 -9.30 9.60
N LYS A 252 -18.16 -9.64 8.44
CA LYS A 252 -19.41 -9.09 7.97
C LYS A 252 -20.55 -9.60 8.84
N ALA A 253 -21.17 -8.70 9.61
CA ALA A 253 -22.21 -9.06 10.57
C ALA A 253 -23.39 -9.85 9.97
N SER A 254 -23.72 -9.62 8.69
CA SER A 254 -24.86 -10.27 8.02
C SER A 254 -24.59 -11.69 7.54
N THR A 255 -23.34 -12.04 7.22
CA THR A 255 -22.99 -13.32 6.57
C THR A 255 -21.96 -14.13 7.33
N GLY A 256 -21.23 -13.53 8.27
CA GLY A 256 -20.08 -14.16 8.93
C GLY A 256 -18.82 -14.22 8.07
N GLU A 257 -18.84 -13.66 6.86
CA GLU A 257 -17.69 -13.67 5.96
C GLU A 257 -16.61 -12.67 6.39
N HIS A 258 -15.34 -13.04 6.23
CA HIS A 258 -14.19 -12.20 6.60
C HIS A 258 -13.66 -11.31 5.47
N GLY A 259 -14.32 -11.36 4.32
CA GLY A 259 -13.78 -10.87 3.07
C GLY A 259 -14.52 -11.45 1.88
N TYR A 260 -13.92 -11.33 0.71
CA TYR A 260 -14.45 -11.91 -0.53
C TYR A 260 -13.30 -12.23 -1.49
N ASN A 261 -13.46 -13.31 -2.25
CA ASN A 261 -12.52 -13.72 -3.28
C ASN A 261 -12.95 -13.13 -4.62
N PHE A 262 -12.47 -11.93 -4.89
CA PHE A 262 -12.70 -11.26 -6.16
C PHE A 262 -11.90 -11.90 -7.29
N PHE A 263 -10.77 -12.54 -6.99
CA PHE A 263 -9.96 -13.20 -8.01
C PHE A 263 -10.74 -14.23 -8.82
N ASN A 264 -11.63 -15.01 -8.19
CA ASN A 264 -12.51 -15.98 -8.86
C ASN A 264 -14.02 -15.76 -8.62
N ASN A 265 -14.39 -14.58 -8.13
CA ASN A 265 -15.77 -14.16 -7.84
C ASN A 265 -16.55 -15.12 -6.92
N LYS A 266 -15.95 -15.52 -5.79
CA LYS A 266 -16.56 -16.38 -4.76
C LYS A 266 -16.51 -15.75 -3.38
N THR A 267 -17.40 -16.17 -2.49
CA THR A 267 -17.37 -15.72 -1.08
C THR A 267 -16.26 -16.39 -0.29
N GLN A 268 -15.85 -17.60 -0.69
CA GLN A 268 -14.77 -18.35 -0.03
C GLN A 268 -13.40 -17.81 -0.45
N LEU A 269 -12.63 -17.38 0.55
CA LEU A 269 -11.19 -17.11 0.39
C LEU A 269 -10.45 -18.42 0.10
N ASP A 270 -9.42 -18.35 -0.73
CA ASP A 270 -8.62 -19.52 -1.12
C ASP A 270 -7.14 -19.29 -0.87
N TRP A 271 -6.70 -19.69 0.31
CA TRP A 271 -5.28 -19.77 0.71
C TRP A 271 -4.66 -21.15 0.47
N THR A 272 -5.43 -22.11 -0.06
CA THR A 272 -4.98 -23.50 -0.27
C THR A 272 -4.35 -23.71 -1.64
N SER A 273 -4.70 -22.87 -2.61
CA SER A 273 -4.04 -22.81 -3.91
C SER A 273 -2.53 -22.63 -3.76
N PHE A 274 -1.77 -23.45 -4.49
CA PHE A 274 -0.31 -23.43 -4.47
C PHE A 274 0.26 -23.08 -5.84
N GLY A 275 1.29 -22.25 -5.86
CA GLY A 275 2.10 -21.93 -7.02
C GLY A 275 3.45 -22.64 -6.98
N VAL A 276 4.10 -22.71 -8.15
CA VAL A 276 5.49 -23.16 -8.27
C VAL A 276 6.25 -22.08 -9.04
N GLU A 277 7.35 -21.61 -8.47
CA GLU A 277 8.24 -20.63 -9.05
C GLU A 277 9.61 -21.26 -9.31
N GLU A 278 10.26 -20.91 -10.42
CA GLU A 278 11.64 -21.28 -10.70
C GLU A 278 12.50 -20.02 -10.74
N GLU A 279 13.53 -19.94 -9.90
CA GLU A 279 14.48 -18.83 -9.87
C GLU A 279 15.91 -19.37 -9.78
N ASN A 280 16.79 -18.92 -10.70
CA ASN A 280 18.21 -19.32 -10.74
C ASN A 280 18.44 -20.84 -10.73
N GLY A 281 17.58 -21.61 -11.41
CA GLY A 281 17.66 -23.08 -11.47
C GLY A 281 17.22 -23.80 -10.19
N LYS A 282 16.57 -23.09 -9.25
CA LYS A 282 15.96 -23.65 -8.05
C LYS A 282 14.44 -23.54 -8.13
N THR A 283 13.75 -24.57 -7.68
CA THR A 283 12.29 -24.59 -7.54
C THR A 283 11.90 -24.09 -6.15
N TYR A 284 10.97 -23.14 -6.11
CA TYR A 284 10.37 -22.59 -4.91
C TYR A 284 8.86 -22.88 -4.93
N TYR A 285 8.32 -23.24 -3.77
CA TYR A 285 6.89 -23.45 -3.60
C TYR A 285 6.27 -22.16 -3.07
N SER A 286 5.28 -21.63 -3.79
CA SER A 286 4.59 -20.40 -3.43
C SER A 286 3.24 -20.73 -2.82
N TYR A 287 3.02 -20.22 -1.62
CA TYR A 287 1.75 -20.31 -0.90
C TYR A 287 1.12 -18.93 -0.81
N ALA A 288 -0.15 -18.86 -0.40
CA ALA A 288 -0.87 -17.60 -0.15
C ALA A 288 -0.38 -16.87 1.13
N ASP A 289 0.94 -16.70 1.25
CA ASP A 289 1.60 -16.11 2.42
C ASP A 289 1.52 -14.58 2.41
N HIS A 290 1.44 -13.96 1.24
CA HIS A 290 1.70 -12.53 1.08
C HIS A 290 0.63 -11.67 1.75
N GLY A 291 -0.66 -11.97 1.52
CA GLY A 291 -1.77 -11.26 2.15
C GLY A 291 -1.76 -11.37 3.67
N SER A 292 -1.41 -12.55 4.20
CA SER A 292 -1.25 -12.76 5.64
C SER A 292 -0.06 -12.00 6.23
N HIS A 293 1.05 -11.89 5.50
CA HIS A 293 2.23 -11.15 5.93
C HIS A 293 1.98 -9.65 6.00
N VAL A 294 1.35 -9.10 4.95
CA VAL A 294 0.87 -7.72 4.88
C VAL A 294 -0.09 -7.41 6.03
N ALA A 295 -1.05 -8.30 6.29
CA ALA A 295 -2.01 -8.18 7.38
C ALA A 295 -1.34 -8.14 8.77
N GLY A 296 -0.33 -8.97 9.01
CA GLY A 296 0.43 -8.98 10.26
C GLY A 296 1.17 -7.68 10.55
N ILE A 297 1.74 -7.04 9.52
CA ILE A 297 2.43 -5.75 9.67
C ILE A 297 1.44 -4.68 10.14
N ILE A 298 0.22 -4.69 9.56
CA ILE A 298 -0.82 -3.73 9.89
C ILE A 298 -1.36 -3.98 11.30
N ALA A 299 -1.79 -5.21 11.60
CA ALA A 299 -2.59 -5.48 12.79
C ALA A 299 -2.52 -6.94 13.32
N ALA A 300 -1.34 -7.58 13.31
CA ALA A 300 -1.12 -8.70 14.24
C ALA A 300 -1.45 -8.27 15.69
N VAL A 301 -2.00 -9.19 16.47
CA VAL A 301 -2.60 -8.87 17.77
C VAL A 301 -1.49 -8.59 18.79
N ASN A 302 -1.43 -7.37 19.30
CA ASN A 302 -0.37 -7.04 20.25
C ASN A 302 -0.69 -7.53 21.67
N ASN A 303 0.37 -7.79 22.41
CA ASN A 303 0.39 -8.11 23.82
C ASN A 303 -0.40 -9.39 24.15
N ASN A 304 -0.27 -10.43 23.32
CA ASN A 304 -0.94 -11.72 23.46
C ASN A 304 0.02 -12.88 23.84
N ASN A 305 1.31 -12.58 24.06
CA ASN A 305 2.40 -13.52 24.37
C ASN A 305 2.80 -14.50 23.24
N ILE A 306 2.33 -14.31 22.01
CA ILE A 306 2.74 -15.14 20.88
C ILE A 306 3.30 -14.26 19.77
N GLY A 307 4.01 -14.86 18.83
CA GLY A 307 4.21 -14.22 17.53
C GLY A 307 4.80 -12.81 17.54
N VAL A 308 4.27 -11.99 16.65
CA VAL A 308 4.75 -10.66 16.28
C VAL A 308 3.78 -9.59 16.78
N CYS A 309 4.12 -8.31 16.59
CA CYS A 309 3.17 -7.21 16.73
C CYS A 309 2.74 -6.67 15.36
N GLY A 310 1.53 -6.12 15.32
CA GLY A 310 1.06 -5.22 14.26
C GLY A 310 1.11 -3.77 14.70
N ILE A 311 1.33 -2.85 13.76
CA ILE A 311 1.45 -1.41 14.04
C ILE A 311 0.22 -0.85 14.75
N ALA A 312 -0.97 -1.24 14.28
CA ALA A 312 -2.27 -0.89 14.85
C ALA A 312 -3.00 -2.10 15.44
N GLY A 313 -2.24 -3.08 15.94
CA GLY A 313 -2.71 -4.37 16.42
C GLY A 313 -3.62 -4.34 17.65
N GLY A 314 -3.59 -3.25 18.42
CA GLY A 314 -4.31 -3.16 19.70
C GLY A 314 -3.84 -4.20 20.72
N LYS A 315 -4.18 -4.00 21.99
CA LYS A 315 -3.86 -4.96 23.05
C LYS A 315 -4.97 -5.99 23.16
N LEU A 316 -4.61 -7.27 23.22
CA LEU A 316 -5.52 -8.37 23.55
C LEU A 316 -6.75 -8.46 22.59
N GLY A 317 -6.50 -8.36 21.29
CA GLY A 317 -7.52 -8.55 20.24
C GLY A 317 -8.49 -7.37 20.07
N ARG A 318 -8.05 -6.17 20.41
CA ARG A 318 -8.84 -4.93 20.30
C ARG A 318 -8.35 -4.02 19.18
N GLY A 319 -7.55 -4.56 18.26
CA GLY A 319 -6.94 -3.83 17.16
C GLY A 319 -7.94 -3.31 16.14
N VAL A 320 -7.40 -2.59 15.17
CA VAL A 320 -8.11 -2.31 13.93
C VAL A 320 -8.45 -3.63 13.21
N GLN A 321 -9.52 -3.62 12.43
CA GLN A 321 -10.03 -4.82 11.79
C GLN A 321 -9.50 -4.94 10.35
N LEU A 322 -9.13 -6.15 9.95
CA LEU A 322 -8.56 -6.47 8.64
C LEU A 322 -9.61 -7.17 7.77
N MET A 323 -9.97 -6.55 6.65
CA MET A 323 -10.89 -7.11 5.66
C MET A 323 -10.07 -7.72 4.52
N SER A 324 -10.27 -9.03 4.26
CA SER A 324 -9.55 -9.74 3.21
C SER A 324 -10.23 -9.53 1.85
N CYS A 325 -9.63 -8.71 0.99
CA CYS A 325 -10.08 -8.52 -0.39
C CYS A 325 -9.15 -9.29 -1.33
N GLN A 326 -9.42 -10.58 -1.55
CA GLN A 326 -8.55 -11.42 -2.36
C GLN A 326 -8.73 -11.06 -3.84
N ILE A 327 -7.72 -10.41 -4.41
CA ILE A 327 -7.63 -10.05 -5.84
C ILE A 327 -6.47 -10.79 -6.54
N LEU A 328 -5.61 -11.47 -5.78
CA LEU A 328 -4.54 -12.32 -6.28
C LEU A 328 -4.82 -13.79 -5.95
N GLY A 329 -4.31 -14.69 -6.79
CA GLY A 329 -4.40 -16.12 -6.61
C GLY A 329 -3.55 -16.87 -7.62
N TYR A 330 -3.44 -18.19 -7.44
CA TYR A 330 -2.60 -19.05 -8.29
C TYR A 330 -3.37 -19.76 -9.41
N ASP A 331 -4.69 -19.95 -9.26
CA ASP A 331 -5.52 -20.55 -10.32
C ASP A 331 -5.78 -19.58 -11.48
N THR A 332 -5.20 -19.85 -12.65
CA THR A 332 -5.37 -18.98 -13.82
C THR A 332 -6.60 -19.31 -14.67
N GLN A 333 -7.35 -20.38 -14.37
CA GLN A 333 -8.43 -20.87 -15.23
C GLN A 333 -9.79 -20.22 -14.97
N ASN A 334 -9.97 -19.51 -13.85
CA ASN A 334 -11.23 -18.86 -13.48
C ASN A 334 -11.01 -17.50 -12.83
N THR A 335 -10.44 -16.56 -13.59
CA THR A 335 -10.10 -15.22 -13.07
C THR A 335 -11.12 -14.16 -13.46
N ASP A 336 -11.42 -13.22 -12.57
CA ASP A 336 -12.29 -12.06 -12.85
C ASP A 336 -11.45 -10.81 -13.20
N PRO A 337 -11.52 -10.30 -14.45
CA PRO A 337 -10.85 -9.07 -14.87
C PRO A 337 -11.33 -7.79 -14.16
N TYR A 338 -12.45 -7.84 -13.43
CA TYR A 338 -13.02 -6.71 -12.70
C TYR A 338 -12.70 -6.75 -11.20
N ALA A 339 -11.87 -7.71 -10.77
CA ALA A 339 -11.62 -8.01 -9.36
C ALA A 339 -11.14 -6.79 -8.56
N GLU A 340 -10.18 -6.01 -9.06
CA GLU A 340 -9.67 -4.83 -8.34
C GLU A 340 -10.76 -3.78 -8.10
N VAL A 341 -11.59 -3.48 -9.10
CA VAL A 341 -12.59 -2.41 -8.98
C VAL A 341 -13.75 -2.82 -8.07
N ARG A 342 -14.14 -4.10 -8.13
CA ARG A 342 -15.15 -4.68 -7.24
C ARG A 342 -14.66 -4.76 -5.80
N ALA A 343 -13.37 -5.03 -5.59
CA ALA A 343 -12.76 -4.99 -4.25
C ALA A 343 -12.83 -3.59 -3.62
N PHE A 344 -12.55 -2.52 -4.38
CA PHE A 344 -12.71 -1.14 -3.89
C PHE A 344 -14.16 -0.81 -3.50
N GLU A 345 -15.13 -1.23 -4.33
CA GLU A 345 -16.56 -1.06 -3.99
C GLU A 345 -16.91 -1.82 -2.71
N TYR A 346 -16.49 -3.08 -2.59
CA TYR A 346 -16.75 -3.90 -1.41
C TYR A 346 -16.14 -3.30 -0.15
N ALA A 347 -14.89 -2.86 -0.22
CA ALA A 347 -14.21 -2.17 0.88
C ALA A 347 -14.99 -0.93 1.32
N LEU A 348 -15.38 -0.08 0.36
CA LEU A 348 -16.16 1.14 0.63
C LEU A 348 -17.49 0.82 1.32
N THR A 349 -18.27 -0.07 0.72
CA THR A 349 -19.64 -0.36 1.15
C THR A 349 -19.71 -1.14 2.47
N ASN A 350 -18.64 -1.83 2.83
CA ASN A 350 -18.50 -2.53 4.12
C ASN A 350 -17.70 -1.74 5.17
N GLY A 351 -17.42 -0.45 4.92
CA GLY A 351 -16.94 0.49 5.94
C GLY A 351 -15.43 0.60 6.11
N ALA A 352 -14.63 0.02 5.21
CA ALA A 352 -13.19 0.26 5.20
C ALA A 352 -12.89 1.74 4.92
N VAL A 353 -11.89 2.28 5.64
CA VAL A 353 -11.43 3.67 5.48
C VAL A 353 -10.00 3.75 4.95
N ILE A 354 -9.29 2.63 4.94
CA ILE A 354 -7.96 2.47 4.36
C ILE A 354 -7.99 1.26 3.41
N ALA A 355 -7.45 1.41 2.21
CA ALA A 355 -7.17 0.33 1.29
C ALA A 355 -5.65 0.16 1.15
N ASN A 356 -5.11 -0.97 1.63
CA ASN A 356 -3.73 -1.36 1.44
C ASN A 356 -3.59 -2.15 0.13
N ASN A 357 -2.68 -1.71 -0.74
CA ASN A 357 -2.46 -2.32 -2.04
C ASN A 357 -0.98 -2.67 -2.24
N SER A 358 -0.60 -3.85 -1.77
CA SER A 358 0.76 -4.41 -1.90
C SER A 358 0.91 -5.21 -3.21
N TRP A 359 0.38 -4.66 -4.30
CA TRP A 359 0.33 -5.30 -5.61
C TRP A 359 0.59 -4.30 -6.73
N GLY A 360 0.94 -4.83 -7.90
CA GLY A 360 1.11 -4.05 -9.12
C GLY A 360 0.96 -4.93 -10.35
N TYR A 361 1.22 -4.35 -11.51
CA TYR A 361 1.25 -5.08 -12.77
C TYR A 361 2.70 -5.42 -13.12
N ALA A 362 2.98 -6.70 -13.29
CA ALA A 362 4.28 -7.18 -13.73
C ALA A 362 4.30 -7.33 -15.25
N PHE A 363 5.22 -6.64 -15.90
CA PHE A 363 5.53 -6.79 -17.32
C PHE A 363 6.95 -7.32 -17.45
N SER A 364 7.29 -7.97 -18.57
CA SER A 364 8.60 -8.58 -18.77
C SER A 364 9.76 -7.64 -18.40
N ASP A 365 10.78 -8.17 -17.72
CA ASP A 365 11.98 -7.44 -17.29
C ASP A 365 12.81 -6.83 -18.45
N LYS A 366 12.45 -7.14 -19.70
CA LYS A 366 13.08 -6.62 -20.92
C LYS A 366 12.42 -5.35 -21.48
N VAL A 367 11.42 -4.80 -20.79
CA VAL A 367 10.68 -3.62 -21.22
C VAL A 367 11.47 -2.36 -20.86
N THR A 368 11.71 -1.48 -21.84
CA THR A 368 12.49 -0.25 -21.60
C THR A 368 11.67 0.80 -20.82
N PRO A 369 12.32 1.74 -20.12
CA PRO A 369 11.63 2.88 -19.49
C PRO A 369 10.70 3.64 -20.45
N GLU A 370 11.09 3.82 -21.71
CA GLU A 370 10.27 4.47 -22.75
C GLU A 370 9.01 3.66 -23.09
N THR A 371 9.09 2.34 -23.03
CA THR A 371 7.96 1.45 -23.29
C THR A 371 6.99 1.44 -22.11
N VAL A 372 7.51 1.37 -20.88
CA VAL A 372 6.69 1.57 -19.67
C VAL A 372 6.01 2.94 -19.72
N ARG A 373 6.76 3.99 -20.10
CA ARG A 373 6.26 5.34 -20.27
C ARG A 373 5.16 5.43 -21.34
N SER A 374 5.33 4.79 -22.50
CA SER A 374 4.32 4.82 -23.56
C SER A 374 3.03 4.10 -23.17
N TRP A 375 3.12 3.04 -22.36
CA TRP A 375 1.95 2.39 -21.78
C TRP A 375 1.21 3.34 -20.84
N TRP A 376 1.91 4.10 -19.99
CA TRP A 376 1.27 4.85 -18.92
C TRP A 376 0.94 6.31 -19.25
N GLU A 377 1.85 7.04 -19.88
CA GLU A 377 1.74 8.49 -20.12
C GLU A 377 0.85 8.82 -21.33
N GLY A 378 0.45 7.83 -22.13
CA GLY A 378 -0.35 8.02 -23.34
C GLY A 378 -1.87 7.95 -23.17
N THR A 379 -2.41 7.11 -22.26
CA THR A 379 -3.86 6.84 -22.19
C THR A 379 -4.38 6.28 -20.85
N GLN A 380 -3.53 5.91 -19.87
CA GLN A 380 -3.97 4.91 -18.90
C GLN A 380 -4.65 5.39 -17.60
N TYR A 381 -4.72 6.68 -17.27
CA TYR A 381 -5.46 7.17 -16.09
C TYR A 381 -6.23 8.48 -16.35
N THR A 382 -6.89 8.57 -17.50
CA THR A 382 -7.87 9.63 -17.79
C THR A 382 -9.22 9.35 -17.08
N ASN A 383 -10.21 10.25 -17.15
CA ASN A 383 -11.54 10.08 -16.51
C ASN A 383 -12.39 8.89 -17.01
N ILE A 384 -11.82 8.10 -17.92
CA ILE A 384 -12.35 6.89 -18.56
C ILE A 384 -11.50 5.65 -18.26
N ASN A 385 -10.78 5.65 -17.14
CA ASN A 385 -10.24 4.44 -16.50
C ASN A 385 -11.16 4.03 -15.33
N MET A 386 -11.58 2.77 -15.29
CA MET A 386 -12.53 2.26 -14.30
C MET A 386 -11.92 2.11 -12.91
N LEU A 387 -10.67 1.64 -12.81
CA LEU A 387 -9.93 1.56 -11.55
C LEU A 387 -9.75 2.95 -10.91
N LYS A 388 -9.47 3.96 -11.74
CA LYS A 388 -9.43 5.37 -11.30
C LYS A 388 -10.76 5.79 -10.66
N ASN A 389 -11.90 5.47 -11.28
CA ASN A 389 -13.21 5.81 -10.71
C ASN A 389 -13.49 5.05 -9.41
N ALA A 390 -13.07 3.79 -9.30
CA ALA A 390 -13.17 3.01 -8.06
C ALA A 390 -12.36 3.65 -6.91
N ILE A 391 -11.09 3.99 -7.17
CA ILE A 391 -10.22 4.69 -6.23
C ILE A 391 -10.82 6.03 -5.82
N ASP A 392 -11.20 6.87 -6.79
CA ASP A 392 -11.78 8.19 -6.50
C ASP A 392 -13.06 8.07 -5.67
N THR A 393 -13.89 7.06 -5.92
CA THR A 393 -15.12 6.84 -5.16
C THR A 393 -14.79 6.47 -3.71
N PHE A 394 -13.81 5.58 -3.50
CA PHE A 394 -13.34 5.21 -2.17
C PHE A 394 -12.78 6.42 -1.42
N VAL A 395 -11.83 7.15 -2.02
CA VAL A 395 -11.20 8.35 -1.43
C VAL A 395 -12.25 9.40 -1.07
N GLN A 396 -13.24 9.63 -1.95
CA GLN A 396 -14.25 10.66 -1.72
C GLN A 396 -15.37 10.24 -0.79
N SER A 397 -15.59 8.95 -0.50
CA SER A 397 -16.84 8.49 0.14
C SER A 397 -16.66 7.60 1.36
N ALA A 398 -15.51 6.94 1.54
CA ALA A 398 -15.27 6.10 2.71
C ALA A 398 -15.43 6.89 4.02
N GLY A 399 -15.95 6.25 5.06
CA GLY A 399 -16.19 6.88 6.37
C GLY A 399 -17.30 7.95 6.41
N LYS A 400 -17.73 8.56 5.29
CA LYS A 400 -18.71 9.66 5.27
C LYS A 400 -20.08 9.28 5.82
N ASN A 401 -20.50 8.04 5.56
CA ASN A 401 -21.79 7.52 6.04
C ASN A 401 -21.73 7.06 7.50
N ASN A 402 -20.56 7.09 8.15
CA ASN A 402 -20.39 6.77 9.56
C ASN A 402 -20.08 8.05 10.36
N PRO A 403 -21.05 8.59 11.13
CA PRO A 403 -20.84 9.81 11.90
C PRO A 403 -19.76 9.67 12.98
N ASN A 404 -19.39 8.44 13.38
CA ASN A 404 -18.34 8.16 14.36
C ASN A 404 -16.97 7.91 13.72
N SER A 405 -16.88 7.94 12.38
CA SER A 405 -15.59 7.82 11.70
C SER A 405 -14.68 9.00 12.06
N PRO A 406 -13.39 8.75 12.39
CA PRO A 406 -12.41 9.81 12.57
C PRO A 406 -11.96 10.44 11.24
N ILE A 407 -12.41 9.88 10.10
CA ILE A 407 -12.09 10.36 8.76
C ILE A 407 -13.34 10.47 7.87
N SER A 408 -13.41 11.55 7.11
CA SER A 408 -14.41 11.80 6.06
C SER A 408 -13.74 11.70 4.69
N GLY A 409 -13.89 10.55 4.05
CA GLY A 409 -13.11 10.08 2.91
C GLY A 409 -12.21 8.89 3.28
N GLY A 410 -11.51 8.34 2.29
CA GLY A 410 -10.65 7.16 2.44
C GLY A 410 -9.21 7.42 2.02
N LEU A 411 -8.30 6.56 2.48
CA LEU A 411 -6.90 6.55 2.06
C LEU A 411 -6.63 5.30 1.21
N VAL A 412 -6.00 5.48 0.07
CA VAL A 412 -5.55 4.39 -0.80
C VAL A 412 -4.03 4.43 -0.83
N ILE A 413 -3.40 3.36 -0.36
CA ILE A 413 -1.95 3.29 -0.17
C ILE A 413 -1.44 2.17 -1.07
N PHE A 414 -0.40 2.45 -1.86
CA PHE A 414 0.12 1.55 -2.88
C PHE A 414 1.65 1.39 -2.78
N ALA A 415 2.09 0.14 -2.94
CA ALA A 415 3.49 -0.18 -3.14
C ALA A 415 4.02 0.39 -4.47
N ALA A 416 5.20 1.04 -4.44
CA ALA A 416 5.77 1.72 -5.61
C ALA A 416 6.29 0.77 -6.71
N GLY A 417 6.62 -0.48 -6.39
CA GLY A 417 7.20 -1.45 -7.32
C GLY A 417 8.63 -1.86 -6.97
N ASN A 418 9.11 -2.94 -7.60
CA ASN A 418 10.36 -3.62 -7.24
C ASN A 418 11.38 -3.78 -8.40
N ASN A 419 11.38 -2.87 -9.36
CA ASN A 419 12.30 -2.94 -10.51
C ASN A 419 13.61 -2.14 -10.31
N GLY A 420 13.77 -1.44 -9.19
CA GLY A 420 14.97 -0.68 -8.87
C GLY A 420 15.29 0.35 -9.96
N ASP A 421 16.58 0.51 -10.25
CA ASP A 421 17.08 1.47 -11.24
C ASP A 421 16.85 1.01 -12.71
N THR A 422 16.39 -0.23 -12.93
CA THR A 422 16.22 -0.77 -14.30
C THR A 422 15.18 0.00 -15.11
N GLN A 423 14.16 0.56 -14.44
CA GLN A 423 13.10 1.36 -15.06
C GLN A 423 13.34 2.88 -14.91
N GLY A 424 14.44 3.28 -14.26
CA GLY A 424 14.69 4.67 -13.90
C GLY A 424 13.56 5.27 -13.05
N ASP A 425 13.26 6.55 -13.26
CA ASP A 425 12.26 7.31 -12.50
C ASP A 425 10.86 7.37 -13.14
N VAL A 426 10.55 6.40 -14.00
CA VAL A 426 9.25 6.31 -14.68
C VAL A 426 8.13 6.11 -13.67
N ALA A 427 7.00 6.79 -13.89
CA ALA A 427 5.79 6.63 -13.09
C ALA A 427 5.20 5.22 -13.28
N ILE A 428 5.03 4.50 -12.17
CA ILE A 428 4.45 3.16 -12.16
C ILE A 428 3.03 3.22 -11.63
N TYR A 429 2.08 2.80 -12.44
CA TYR A 429 0.67 2.79 -12.07
C TYR A 429 0.22 1.38 -11.63
N PRO A 430 -0.74 1.29 -10.70
CA PRO A 430 -1.58 2.37 -10.15
C PRO A 430 -0.91 3.25 -9.07
N ALA A 431 0.27 2.91 -8.55
CA ALA A 431 0.87 3.63 -7.43
C ALA A 431 1.02 5.14 -7.68
N ALA A 432 1.51 5.54 -8.87
CA ALA A 432 1.71 6.93 -9.27
C ALA A 432 0.42 7.73 -9.54
N TYR A 433 -0.76 7.13 -9.39
CA TYR A 433 -2.01 7.87 -9.52
C TYR A 433 -2.17 8.84 -8.33
N ALA A 434 -2.39 10.12 -8.62
CA ALA A 434 -2.34 11.20 -7.62
C ALA A 434 -3.30 11.03 -6.42
N SER A 435 -4.43 10.32 -6.56
CA SER A 435 -5.33 10.05 -5.43
C SER A 435 -4.79 8.97 -4.49
N ASN A 436 -3.82 8.16 -4.92
CA ASN A 436 -3.14 7.15 -4.11
C ASN A 436 -1.97 7.75 -3.36
N ILE A 437 -1.49 7.06 -2.33
CA ILE A 437 -0.24 7.35 -1.63
C ILE A 437 0.80 6.32 -2.10
N ALA A 438 1.77 6.75 -2.91
CA ALA A 438 2.82 5.90 -3.44
C ALA A 438 3.96 5.69 -2.42
N VAL A 439 4.21 4.43 -2.04
CA VAL A 439 5.15 4.04 -0.98
C VAL A 439 6.40 3.36 -1.52
N THR A 440 7.54 4.01 -1.36
CA THR A 440 8.87 3.45 -1.67
C THR A 440 9.46 2.70 -0.47
N SER A 441 10.48 1.86 -0.72
CA SER A 441 11.07 0.99 0.30
C SER A 441 12.46 1.44 0.74
N THR A 442 12.69 1.49 2.04
CA THR A 442 14.03 1.58 2.66
C THR A 442 14.44 0.29 3.33
N ASP A 443 15.74 0.13 3.47
CA ASP A 443 16.34 -0.92 4.29
C ASP A 443 16.57 -0.47 5.75
N TRP A 444 17.14 -1.38 6.53
CA TRP A 444 17.52 -1.24 7.94
C TRP A 444 18.68 -0.27 8.20
N SER A 445 19.22 0.37 7.16
CA SER A 445 20.25 1.41 7.23
C SER A 445 19.75 2.79 6.81
N ASP A 446 18.43 2.94 6.58
CA ASP A 446 17.78 4.13 5.98
C ASP A 446 18.19 4.39 4.51
N LEU A 447 18.85 3.44 3.84
CA LEU A 447 19.15 3.55 2.40
C LEU A 447 17.97 3.00 1.58
N PRO A 448 17.85 3.38 0.29
CA PRO A 448 16.88 2.76 -0.59
C PRO A 448 17.12 1.24 -0.63
N ALA A 449 16.05 0.46 -0.53
CA ALA A 449 16.15 -0.97 -0.79
C ALA A 449 16.54 -1.19 -2.25
N TYR A 450 17.42 -2.15 -2.56
CA TYR A 450 18.03 -2.23 -3.91
C TYR A 450 17.03 -2.40 -5.06
N TYR A 451 15.84 -2.91 -4.75
CA TYR A 451 14.77 -3.17 -5.69
C TYR A 451 13.74 -2.04 -5.79
N THR A 452 13.73 -1.04 -4.90
CA THR A 452 12.61 -0.08 -4.86
C THR A 452 12.51 0.73 -6.15
N ASN A 453 11.33 0.78 -6.77
CA ASN A 453 11.05 1.84 -7.74
C ASN A 453 11.03 3.20 -7.01
N TYR A 454 11.30 4.26 -7.76
CA TYR A 454 11.44 5.62 -7.24
C TYR A 454 11.05 6.65 -8.31
N GLY A 455 10.81 7.89 -7.89
CA GLY A 455 10.53 9.01 -8.80
C GLY A 455 9.86 10.17 -8.09
N LYS A 456 9.70 11.31 -8.78
CA LYS A 456 9.00 12.48 -8.21
C LYS A 456 7.51 12.24 -7.95
N TRP A 457 6.97 11.15 -8.50
CA TRP A 457 5.61 10.68 -8.28
C TRP A 457 5.45 9.91 -6.97
N ALA A 458 6.55 9.43 -6.36
CA ALA A 458 6.52 8.82 -5.04
C ALA A 458 6.29 9.88 -3.96
N GLU A 459 5.55 9.54 -2.91
CA GLU A 459 5.14 10.51 -1.89
C GLU A 459 5.75 10.23 -0.52
N ILE A 460 5.97 8.96 -0.19
CA ILE A 460 6.51 8.56 1.12
C ILE A 460 7.37 7.30 0.99
N ALA A 461 8.28 7.11 1.93
CA ALA A 461 9.05 5.88 2.09
C ALA A 461 8.66 5.17 3.39
N ALA A 462 8.86 3.85 3.43
CA ALA A 462 8.76 3.07 4.66
C ALA A 462 9.68 1.84 4.61
N PRO A 463 9.97 1.20 5.76
CA PRO A 463 10.72 -0.04 5.80
C PRO A 463 10.07 -1.14 4.95
N GLY A 464 10.78 -1.60 3.92
CA GLY A 464 10.38 -2.79 3.15
C GLY A 464 11.42 -3.91 3.19
N GLY A 465 12.56 -3.70 3.85
CA GLY A 465 13.56 -4.72 4.09
C GLY A 465 14.56 -4.90 2.96
N ASP A 466 15.72 -5.46 3.30
CA ASP A 466 16.76 -5.80 2.35
C ASP A 466 17.65 -6.90 2.96
N PHE A 467 17.67 -8.09 2.34
CA PHE A 467 18.53 -9.19 2.79
C PHE A 467 20.03 -8.92 2.59
N THR A 468 20.41 -7.90 1.79
CA THR A 468 21.79 -7.63 1.39
C THR A 468 22.47 -6.71 2.40
N ALA A 469 23.34 -7.23 3.27
CA ALA A 469 23.92 -6.42 4.36
C ALA A 469 25.41 -6.06 4.31
N SER A 470 26.17 -6.47 3.29
CA SER A 470 27.50 -5.89 3.05
C SER A 470 28.12 -6.30 1.71
N GLU A 471 28.68 -5.33 0.97
CA GLU A 471 29.53 -5.55 -0.22
C GLU A 471 30.76 -6.44 0.05
N SER A 472 31.19 -6.61 1.31
CA SER A 472 32.48 -7.23 1.66
C SER A 472 32.44 -8.73 1.99
N GLU A 473 31.28 -9.33 2.28
CA GLU A 473 31.26 -10.69 2.88
C GLU A 473 30.38 -11.73 2.17
N GLY A 474 29.50 -11.34 1.24
CA GLY A 474 28.60 -12.31 0.59
C GLY A 474 27.63 -13.02 1.56
N SER A 475 27.45 -12.48 2.78
CA SER A 475 26.55 -12.99 3.81
C SER A 475 25.14 -12.38 3.65
N PHE A 476 24.11 -13.23 3.61
CA PHE A 476 22.69 -12.85 3.59
C PHE A 476 22.13 -12.79 4.99
N TYR A 477 21.44 -11.69 5.30
CA TYR A 477 20.78 -11.51 6.59
C TYR A 477 19.28 -11.53 6.35
N THR A 478 18.66 -12.69 6.48
CA THR A 478 17.19 -12.83 6.48
C THR A 478 16.56 -11.85 7.48
N ASN A 479 17.25 -11.55 8.58
CA ASN A 479 16.81 -10.59 9.60
C ASN A 479 16.79 -9.12 9.13
N GLY A 480 17.35 -8.81 7.96
CA GLY A 480 17.21 -7.51 7.31
C GLY A 480 15.98 -7.36 6.45
N GLU A 481 15.25 -8.45 6.21
CA GLU A 481 13.90 -8.41 5.65
C GLU A 481 12.88 -8.03 6.75
N ILE A 482 11.59 -8.06 6.43
CA ILE A 482 10.52 -7.75 7.38
C ILE A 482 9.90 -9.04 7.91
N LEU A 483 9.95 -9.23 9.23
CA LEU A 483 9.28 -10.32 9.92
C LEU A 483 7.80 -10.01 10.13
N SER A 484 6.94 -10.94 9.75
CA SER A 484 5.50 -10.88 10.00
C SER A 484 4.87 -12.29 9.99
N THR A 485 3.54 -12.35 10.06
CA THR A 485 2.75 -13.59 9.98
C THR A 485 2.83 -14.22 8.57
N MET A 486 2.60 -15.53 8.49
CA MET A 486 2.57 -16.33 7.26
C MET A 486 1.46 -17.38 7.36
N LEU A 487 1.14 -18.05 6.25
CA LEU A 487 0.14 -19.10 6.23
C LEU A 487 0.59 -20.29 7.10
N CYS A 488 -0.29 -20.72 8.02
CA CYS A 488 -0.02 -21.79 8.98
C CYS A 488 -1.20 -22.78 9.13
N ASP A 489 -1.83 -23.13 8.01
CA ASP A 489 -2.94 -24.08 8.00
C ASP A 489 -2.42 -25.51 8.14
N ASN A 490 -2.74 -26.15 9.27
CA ASN A 490 -2.31 -27.51 9.57
C ASN A 490 -2.82 -28.56 8.55
N SER A 491 -3.88 -28.25 7.80
CA SER A 491 -4.42 -29.14 6.76
C SER A 491 -3.57 -29.16 5.49
N ILE A 492 -2.71 -28.17 5.27
CA ILE A 492 -1.87 -28.06 4.06
C ILE A 492 -0.57 -28.87 4.24
N ASP A 493 -0.24 -29.73 3.29
CA ASP A 493 1.05 -30.43 3.24
C ASP A 493 2.13 -29.53 2.60
N TYR A 494 2.69 -28.63 3.42
CA TYR A 494 3.75 -27.74 2.96
C TYR A 494 4.97 -28.54 2.46
N LYS A 495 5.52 -28.06 1.36
CA LYS A 495 6.73 -28.58 0.71
C LYS A 495 7.98 -27.86 1.18
N ASP A 496 7.82 -26.81 1.98
CA ASP A 496 8.89 -26.29 2.82
C ASP A 496 8.77 -26.87 4.23
N ASP A 497 9.89 -26.88 4.94
CA ASP A 497 9.99 -27.47 6.29
C ASP A 497 9.35 -26.59 7.38
N ARG A 498 8.46 -25.64 7.02
CA ARG A 498 7.91 -24.62 7.95
C ARG A 498 7.17 -25.20 9.14
N LYS A 499 6.63 -26.42 9.03
CA LYS A 499 5.93 -27.13 10.12
C LYS A 499 6.86 -27.72 11.19
N LYS A 500 8.17 -27.82 10.91
CA LYS A 500 9.14 -28.48 11.81
C LYS A 500 9.68 -27.55 12.89
N ASP A 501 9.34 -26.26 12.86
CA ASP A 501 9.93 -25.25 13.73
C ASP A 501 8.90 -24.58 14.65
N ASP A 502 9.38 -24.09 15.80
CA ASP A 502 8.54 -23.45 16.82
C ASP A 502 7.96 -22.09 16.36
N TYR A 503 8.46 -21.58 15.23
CA TYR A 503 8.03 -20.32 14.61
C TYR A 503 7.05 -20.54 13.44
N TYR A 504 6.39 -21.70 13.38
CA TYR A 504 5.36 -21.99 12.38
C TYR A 504 4.28 -20.88 12.35
N GLY A 505 4.05 -20.31 11.16
CA GLY A 505 3.16 -19.18 10.94
C GLY A 505 3.83 -17.82 10.95
N TYR A 506 5.15 -17.74 11.01
CA TYR A 506 5.88 -16.49 10.88
C TYR A 506 7.01 -16.63 9.86
N GLY A 507 7.43 -15.49 9.31
CA GLY A 507 8.60 -15.46 8.44
C GLY A 507 8.84 -14.11 7.79
N TRP A 508 9.81 -14.14 6.90
CA TRP A 508 10.49 -12.96 6.39
C TRP A 508 10.12 -12.73 4.93
N MET A 509 9.82 -11.48 4.60
CA MET A 509 9.64 -11.01 3.24
C MET A 509 10.22 -9.61 3.09
N GLN A 510 10.59 -9.26 1.87
CA GLN A 510 10.98 -7.91 1.51
C GLN A 510 10.23 -7.45 0.24
N GLY A 511 10.15 -6.14 0.07
CA GLY A 511 9.49 -5.52 -1.08
C GLY A 511 8.85 -4.19 -0.71
N THR A 512 8.49 -3.41 -1.73
CA THR A 512 7.55 -2.29 -1.52
C THR A 512 6.20 -2.80 -0.99
N SER A 513 5.87 -4.07 -1.18
CA SER A 513 4.77 -4.77 -0.51
C SER A 513 4.84 -4.79 1.02
N MET A 514 6.03 -4.69 1.61
CA MET A 514 6.21 -4.63 3.06
C MET A 514 6.28 -3.17 3.51
N ALA A 515 6.77 -2.25 2.69
CA ALA A 515 6.73 -0.82 2.97
C ALA A 515 5.29 -0.26 2.99
N CYS A 516 4.45 -0.65 2.02
CA CYS A 516 3.04 -0.26 1.92
C CYS A 516 2.24 -0.49 3.22
N PRO A 517 2.23 -1.69 3.84
CA PRO A 517 1.52 -1.94 5.09
C PRO A 517 2.11 -1.23 6.31
N HIS A 518 3.38 -0.82 6.28
CA HIS A 518 3.89 0.08 7.33
C HIS A 518 3.16 1.42 7.30
N VAL A 519 2.97 2.02 6.12
CA VAL A 519 2.21 3.27 5.97
C VAL A 519 0.73 3.05 6.31
N SER A 520 0.12 1.95 5.84
CA SER A 520 -1.27 1.59 6.17
C SER A 520 -1.49 1.39 7.66
N GLY A 521 -0.57 0.70 8.34
CA GLY A 521 -0.59 0.50 9.79
C GLY A 521 -0.46 1.81 10.56
N VAL A 522 0.47 2.69 10.16
CA VAL A 522 0.64 4.00 10.80
C VAL A 522 -0.57 4.90 10.57
N ALA A 523 -1.17 4.88 9.38
CA ALA A 523 -2.43 5.58 9.11
C ALA A 523 -3.57 5.07 10.00
N ALA A 524 -3.71 3.74 10.13
CA ALA A 524 -4.73 3.12 10.98
C ALA A 524 -4.52 3.44 12.47
N LEU A 525 -3.26 3.48 12.93
CA LEU A 525 -2.89 3.90 14.27
C LEU A 525 -3.26 5.37 14.52
N GLY A 526 -2.95 6.24 13.56
CA GLY A 526 -3.31 7.66 13.60
C GLY A 526 -4.82 7.89 13.65
N LEU A 527 -5.61 7.18 12.83
CA LEU A 527 -7.07 7.26 12.88
C LEU A 527 -7.65 6.75 14.21
N THR A 528 -7.07 5.69 14.76
CA THR A 528 -7.44 5.21 16.09
C THR A 528 -7.16 6.27 17.16
N TYR A 529 -6.03 6.96 17.07
CA TYR A 529 -5.69 8.01 18.02
C TYR A 529 -6.56 9.27 17.84
N ALA A 530 -6.87 9.64 16.60
CA ALA A 530 -7.82 10.71 16.30
C ALA A 530 -9.18 10.42 16.95
N ALA A 531 -9.70 9.20 16.80
CA ALA A 531 -10.93 8.76 17.45
C ALA A 531 -10.82 8.81 18.99
N GLN A 532 -9.71 8.34 19.57
CA GLN A 532 -9.43 8.40 21.02
C GLN A 532 -9.46 9.85 21.54
N LEU A 533 -9.04 10.82 20.74
CA LEU A 533 -9.05 12.25 21.08
C LEU A 533 -10.35 12.97 20.68
N GLY A 534 -11.32 12.28 20.07
CA GLY A 534 -12.54 12.89 19.54
C GLY A 534 -12.30 13.82 18.33
N LYS A 535 -11.17 13.67 17.63
CA LYS A 535 -10.83 14.45 16.44
C LYS A 535 -11.34 13.77 15.17
N LYS A 536 -11.71 14.59 14.19
CA LYS A 536 -12.13 14.16 12.86
C LYS A 536 -11.38 14.95 11.82
N PHE A 537 -11.03 14.29 10.72
CA PHE A 537 -10.31 14.88 9.60
C PHE A 537 -11.04 14.56 8.29
N THR A 538 -10.90 15.44 7.30
CA THR A 538 -11.09 15.05 5.91
C THR A 538 -9.95 14.13 5.45
N ALA A 539 -10.15 13.36 4.39
CA ALA A 539 -9.08 12.55 3.82
C ALA A 539 -7.84 13.39 3.42
N ASP A 540 -8.05 14.60 2.87
CA ASP A 540 -6.95 15.49 2.48
C ASP A 540 -6.17 16.03 3.67
N GLU A 541 -6.85 16.44 4.75
CA GLU A 541 -6.18 16.88 5.98
C GLU A 541 -5.37 15.74 6.61
N PHE A 542 -5.95 14.54 6.69
CA PHE A 542 -5.25 13.39 7.26
C PHE A 542 -4.08 12.93 6.38
N ARG A 543 -4.25 12.93 5.05
CA ARG A 543 -3.16 12.68 4.09
C ARG A 543 -2.03 13.68 4.26
N ALA A 544 -2.33 14.98 4.40
CA ALA A 544 -1.31 16.00 4.63
C ALA A 544 -0.55 15.77 5.95
N LEU A 545 -1.26 15.42 7.02
CA LEU A 545 -0.62 15.02 8.28
C LEU A 545 0.31 13.82 8.09
N LEU A 546 -0.17 12.77 7.42
CA LEU A 546 0.59 11.55 7.15
C LEU A 546 1.86 11.82 6.33
N LEU A 547 1.76 12.56 5.24
CA LEU A 547 2.89 12.89 4.35
C LEU A 547 3.89 13.87 4.98
N SER A 548 3.46 14.67 5.97
CA SER A 548 4.36 15.55 6.73
C SER A 548 5.05 14.84 7.91
N ALA A 549 4.50 13.70 8.35
CA ALA A 549 4.99 12.94 9.49
C ALA A 549 6.14 11.99 9.08
N VAL A 550 7.23 12.55 8.56
CA VAL A 550 8.35 11.79 7.99
C VAL A 550 9.70 12.18 8.59
N ARG A 551 10.66 11.24 8.55
CA ARG A 551 12.10 11.46 8.74
C ARG A 551 12.76 11.61 7.37
N GLY A 552 13.49 12.70 7.17
CA GLY A 552 14.25 12.91 5.93
C GLY A 552 15.48 12.00 5.86
N VAL A 553 15.69 11.34 4.72
CA VAL A 553 16.79 10.38 4.49
C VAL A 553 17.72 10.76 3.33
N ASP A 554 17.32 11.73 2.49
CA ASP A 554 18.05 12.17 1.30
C ASP A 554 19.52 12.58 1.53
N ALA A 555 19.86 13.01 2.74
CA ALA A 555 21.24 13.39 3.08
C ALA A 555 22.20 12.19 3.02
N GLY A 556 21.71 10.97 3.25
CA GLY A 556 22.49 9.73 3.18
C GLY A 556 22.61 9.15 1.77
N PHE A 557 21.90 9.70 0.77
CA PHE A 557 21.83 9.15 -0.57
C PHE A 557 23.00 9.66 -1.43
N THR A 558 24.19 9.10 -1.19
CA THR A 558 25.44 9.51 -1.83
C THR A 558 26.17 8.35 -2.49
N GLY A 559 26.61 8.54 -3.75
CA GLY A 559 27.51 7.62 -4.45
C GLY A 559 26.96 6.19 -4.64
N LYS A 560 27.85 5.27 -5.04
CA LYS A 560 27.53 3.84 -5.10
C LYS A 560 27.29 3.34 -3.68
N SER A 561 26.19 2.61 -3.47
CA SER A 561 25.75 2.23 -2.12
C SER A 561 25.55 0.73 -1.95
N LYS A 562 25.28 -0.01 -3.04
CA LYS A 562 25.19 -1.49 -3.02
C LYS A 562 25.74 -2.09 -4.30
N SER A 563 26.49 -3.19 -4.17
CA SER A 563 27.10 -3.91 -5.29
C SER A 563 27.21 -5.40 -4.99
N PHE A 564 26.34 -6.20 -5.60
CA PHE A 564 26.38 -7.66 -5.53
C PHE A 564 26.36 -8.26 -6.94
N PRO A 565 27.51 -8.28 -7.65
CA PRO A 565 27.59 -8.70 -9.05
C PRO A 565 27.07 -10.13 -9.29
N ASN A 566 27.30 -11.04 -8.33
CA ASN A 566 26.81 -12.42 -8.40
C ASN A 566 25.27 -12.54 -8.40
N TYR A 567 24.57 -11.46 -8.03
CA TYR A 567 23.11 -11.37 -8.00
C TYR A 567 22.58 -10.32 -8.98
N GLY A 568 23.44 -9.76 -9.84
CA GLY A 568 23.07 -8.69 -10.77
C GLY A 568 22.68 -7.38 -10.11
N ILE A 569 23.03 -7.16 -8.82
CA ILE A 569 22.64 -5.95 -8.08
C ILE A 569 23.76 -4.91 -8.18
N SER A 570 23.41 -3.73 -8.67
CA SER A 570 24.25 -2.53 -8.61
C SER A 570 23.35 -1.32 -8.38
N MET A 571 23.49 -0.67 -7.23
CA MET A 571 22.67 0.49 -6.85
C MET A 571 23.54 1.70 -6.49
N ASN A 572 23.20 2.84 -7.07
CA ASN A 572 23.74 4.14 -6.71
C ASN A 572 22.66 4.95 -5.98
N ALA A 573 22.78 5.15 -4.67
CA ALA A 573 21.74 5.86 -3.92
C ALA A 573 21.56 7.30 -4.38
N ALA A 574 22.58 7.93 -5.01
CA ALA A 574 22.43 9.29 -5.54
C ALA A 574 21.31 9.40 -6.60
N ASN A 575 20.97 8.31 -7.31
CA ASN A 575 19.86 8.29 -8.27
C ASN A 575 18.50 8.50 -7.61
N TYR A 576 18.38 8.11 -6.33
CA TYR A 576 17.14 8.09 -5.54
C TYR A 576 16.90 9.40 -4.78
N LYS A 577 17.92 10.27 -4.70
CA LYS A 577 17.86 11.54 -3.96
C LYS A 577 16.73 12.44 -4.45
N GLY A 578 15.83 12.83 -3.54
CA GLY A 578 14.66 13.65 -3.86
C GLY A 578 13.58 12.90 -4.67
N LYS A 579 13.64 11.57 -4.70
CA LYS A 579 12.73 10.71 -5.47
C LYS A 579 12.17 9.53 -4.65
N MET A 580 12.36 9.53 -3.34
CA MET A 580 11.85 8.52 -2.39
C MET A 580 10.66 9.06 -1.58
N GLY A 581 9.95 10.06 -2.11
CA GLY A 581 8.94 10.80 -1.35
C GLY A 581 9.54 11.79 -0.35
N GLY A 582 8.70 12.30 0.56
CA GLY A 582 9.10 13.29 1.56
C GLY A 582 10.06 12.76 2.66
N GLY A 583 10.20 11.44 2.77
CA GLY A 583 11.01 10.77 3.77
C GLY A 583 10.36 9.47 4.26
N VAL A 584 11.00 8.83 5.24
CA VAL A 584 10.50 7.60 5.88
C VAL A 584 9.39 7.95 6.90
N ILE A 585 8.26 7.25 6.86
CA ILE A 585 7.14 7.46 7.78
C ILE A 585 7.58 7.38 9.26
N ASP A 586 7.12 8.32 10.09
CA ASP A 586 7.38 8.41 11.54
C ASP A 586 6.05 8.44 12.30
N ALA A 587 5.72 7.31 12.94
CA ALA A 587 4.46 7.11 13.64
C ALA A 587 4.28 8.10 14.79
N LEU A 588 5.33 8.40 15.55
CA LEU A 588 5.26 9.33 16.67
C LEU A 588 4.97 10.76 16.17
N LYS A 589 5.63 11.20 15.09
CA LYS A 589 5.35 12.50 14.48
C LYS A 589 3.89 12.62 14.07
N LEU A 590 3.31 11.59 13.46
CA LEU A 590 1.90 11.60 13.09
C LEU A 590 1.01 11.75 14.32
N LEU A 591 1.24 10.95 15.37
CA LEU A 591 0.41 11.02 16.58
C LEU A 591 0.54 12.38 17.30
N LEU A 592 1.74 12.96 17.36
CA LEU A 592 1.94 14.29 17.95
C LEU A 592 1.28 15.40 17.12
N ALA A 593 1.33 15.30 15.78
CA ALA A 593 0.64 16.22 14.88
C ALA A 593 -0.89 16.13 15.05
N ILE A 594 -1.44 14.91 15.10
CA ILE A 594 -2.86 14.67 15.39
C ILE A 594 -3.23 15.24 16.76
N LYS A 595 -2.39 15.07 17.78
CA LYS A 595 -2.60 15.64 19.12
C LYS A 595 -2.59 17.17 19.10
N GLY A 596 -1.77 17.77 18.25
CA GLY A 596 -1.50 19.21 18.20
C GLY A 596 -0.43 19.64 19.21
N SER A 597 0.47 18.72 19.59
CA SER A 597 1.55 18.99 20.55
C SER A 597 2.86 19.22 19.79
N PRO A 598 3.43 20.44 19.80
CA PRO A 598 4.74 20.68 19.22
C PRO A 598 5.80 19.83 19.92
N ALA A 599 6.75 19.32 19.14
CA ALA A 599 7.81 18.44 19.62
C ALA A 599 9.16 19.17 19.60
N PHE A 600 9.89 19.08 20.71
CA PHE A 600 11.29 19.47 20.78
C PHE A 600 12.14 18.21 20.78
N TYR A 601 12.99 18.10 19.77
CA TYR A 601 13.97 17.04 19.66
C TYR A 601 15.25 17.47 20.36
N VAL A 602 15.79 16.60 21.22
CA VAL A 602 16.99 16.88 22.01
C VAL A 602 17.95 15.70 21.96
N GLN A 603 19.25 16.01 21.95
CA GLN A 603 20.28 14.99 21.92
C GLN A 603 20.55 14.48 23.35
N THR A 604 20.52 13.16 23.53
CA THR A 604 20.82 12.52 24.81
C THR A 604 22.24 12.89 25.27
N GLY A 605 22.40 13.21 26.55
CA GLY A 605 23.67 13.63 27.16
C GLY A 605 24.05 15.09 26.91
N LYS A 606 23.37 15.81 26.02
CA LYS A 606 23.66 17.22 25.70
C LYS A 606 22.70 18.16 26.42
N SER A 607 23.25 19.17 27.10
CA SER A 607 22.46 20.26 27.67
C SER A 607 21.81 21.07 26.56
N THR A 608 20.49 21.19 26.60
CA THR A 608 19.69 21.89 25.59
C THR A 608 18.84 22.97 26.24
N VAL A 609 18.84 24.15 25.63
CA VAL A 609 17.98 25.28 26.02
C VAL A 609 16.82 25.34 25.05
N ILE A 610 15.60 25.30 25.56
CA ILE A 610 14.38 25.42 24.77
C ILE A 610 13.71 26.73 25.16
N ASP A 611 13.41 27.56 24.16
CA ASP A 611 12.67 28.80 24.31
C ASP A 611 11.21 28.60 23.89
N PHE A 612 10.29 29.00 24.75
CA PHE A 612 8.86 28.87 24.51
C PHE A 612 8.19 30.17 24.08
N ALA A 613 8.93 31.29 23.99
CA ALA A 613 8.35 32.60 23.71
C ALA A 613 7.43 32.59 22.47
N ASP A 614 7.87 32.00 21.35
CA ASP A 614 7.09 31.94 20.10
C ASP A 614 5.78 31.15 20.25
N TYR A 615 5.73 30.19 21.17
CA TYR A 615 4.52 29.41 21.44
C TYR A 615 3.52 30.13 22.35
N PHE A 616 3.89 31.29 22.90
CA PHE A 616 3.03 32.11 23.76
C PHE A 616 2.94 33.58 23.29
N GLY A 617 3.31 33.89 22.04
CA GLY A 617 3.14 35.22 21.44
C GLY A 617 4.42 35.98 21.07
N GLY A 618 5.59 35.34 21.12
CA GLY A 618 6.81 35.77 20.41
C GLY A 618 7.74 36.76 21.13
N SER A 619 7.30 37.46 22.17
CA SER A 619 8.18 38.39 22.92
C SER A 619 8.52 37.87 24.31
N SER A 620 9.77 37.45 24.50
CA SER A 620 10.31 36.97 25.77
C SER A 620 10.33 38.04 26.88
N ALA A 621 10.21 39.33 26.53
CA ALA A 621 10.09 40.43 27.50
C ALA A 621 8.71 40.49 28.18
N THR A 622 7.68 39.91 27.56
CA THR A 622 6.29 39.92 28.04
C THR A 622 5.79 38.56 28.51
N ILE A 623 6.54 37.48 28.23
CA ILE A 623 6.15 36.10 28.53
C ILE A 623 7.01 35.60 29.69
N LYS A 624 6.36 35.25 30.80
CA LYS A 624 7.02 34.62 31.95
C LYS A 624 6.48 33.22 32.15
N LEU A 625 7.34 32.21 32.08
CA LEU A 625 6.94 30.86 32.46
C LEU A 625 6.69 30.82 33.96
N THR A 626 5.56 30.26 34.37
CA THR A 626 5.10 30.19 35.77
C THR A 626 5.00 28.77 36.30
N GLY A 627 4.98 27.76 35.42
CA GLY A 627 4.95 26.37 35.84
C GLY A 627 5.27 25.39 34.72
N VAL A 628 5.80 24.22 35.11
CA VAL A 628 5.95 23.05 34.24
C VAL A 628 5.41 21.85 34.98
N THR A 629 4.41 21.19 34.40
CA THR A 629 4.04 19.83 34.80
C THR A 629 4.47 18.86 33.71
N SER A 630 4.51 17.57 34.05
CA SER A 630 5.07 16.58 33.14
C SER A 630 4.49 15.20 33.34
N LYS A 631 4.48 14.41 32.26
CA LYS A 631 4.18 12.98 32.26
C LYS A 631 5.38 12.24 31.69
N ASN A 632 5.74 11.13 32.34
CA ASN A 632 6.77 10.19 31.87
C ASN A 632 8.20 10.78 31.74
N LEU A 633 8.60 11.76 32.56
CA LEU A 633 9.98 12.30 32.55
C LEU A 633 11.06 11.23 32.75
N ALA A 634 10.74 10.16 33.49
CA ALA A 634 11.65 9.04 33.69
C ALA A 634 12.06 8.36 32.37
N ASN A 635 11.21 8.40 31.33
CA ASN A 635 11.49 7.83 30.01
C ASN A 635 12.68 8.53 29.33
N ILE A 636 12.88 9.82 29.58
CA ILE A 636 14.02 10.60 29.08
C ILE A 636 15.14 10.74 30.12
N GLY A 637 15.06 10.00 31.23
CA GLY A 637 16.07 9.96 32.27
C GLY A 637 16.10 11.18 33.18
N LEU A 638 14.98 11.92 33.29
CA LEU A 638 14.81 13.04 34.22
C LEU A 638 13.95 12.61 35.41
N THR A 639 14.32 13.06 36.61
CA THR A 639 13.59 12.78 37.87
C THR A 639 12.81 13.98 38.40
N THR A 640 13.14 15.19 37.93
CA THR A 640 12.47 16.44 38.28
C THR A 640 12.17 17.25 37.03
N ALA A 641 11.15 18.10 37.11
CA ALA A 641 10.82 19.01 36.01
C ALA A 641 11.98 20.00 35.75
N PRO A 642 12.22 20.39 34.48
CA PRO A 642 13.23 21.38 34.13
C PRO A 642 13.03 22.71 34.86
N THR A 643 14.13 23.36 35.23
CA THR A 643 14.08 24.68 35.87
C THR A 643 13.67 25.76 34.87
N LEU A 644 12.78 26.64 35.30
CA LEU A 644 12.31 27.78 34.52
C LEU A 644 13.32 28.94 34.58
N ASN A 645 13.64 29.52 33.43
CA ASN A 645 14.46 30.72 33.32
C ASN A 645 13.86 31.68 32.29
N GLY A 646 13.03 32.64 32.75
CA GLY A 646 12.30 33.55 31.87
C GLY A 646 11.30 32.81 30.99
N SER A 647 11.51 32.87 29.66
CA SER A 647 10.76 32.12 28.63
C SER A 647 11.34 30.74 28.32
N LYS A 648 12.44 30.35 28.98
CA LYS A 648 13.25 29.19 28.62
C LYS A 648 13.25 28.11 29.69
N ILE A 649 13.51 26.88 29.26
CA ILE A 649 13.95 25.79 30.14
C ILE A 649 15.30 25.25 29.66
N THR A 650 16.11 24.75 30.59
CA THR A 650 17.35 24.04 30.29
C THR A 650 17.22 22.61 30.80
N LEU A 651 17.58 21.64 29.97
CA LEU A 651 17.50 20.22 30.34
C LEU A 651 18.60 19.39 29.67
N THR A 652 18.94 18.27 30.31
CA THR A 652 19.86 17.26 29.77
C THR A 652 19.19 15.89 29.89
N CYS A 653 18.61 15.40 28.79
CA CYS A 653 18.04 14.06 28.75
C CYS A 653 19.13 13.01 28.87
N LYS A 654 18.94 12.00 29.73
CA LYS A 654 19.94 10.94 29.98
C LYS A 654 19.61 9.62 29.26
N LYS A 655 18.38 9.49 28.76
CA LYS A 655 17.89 8.31 28.05
C LYS A 655 17.15 8.73 26.80
N GLU A 656 17.16 7.85 25.81
CA GLU A 656 16.28 7.97 24.66
C GLU A 656 14.85 7.67 25.06
N GLY A 657 13.91 8.47 24.56
CA GLY A 657 12.50 8.29 24.85
C GLY A 657 11.70 9.54 24.58
N MET A 658 10.44 9.52 25.01
CA MET A 658 9.55 10.67 24.95
C MET A 658 8.93 10.95 26.31
N ALA A 659 8.80 12.23 26.63
CA ALA A 659 8.00 12.74 27.74
C ALA A 659 7.09 13.88 27.25
N LEU A 660 5.95 14.05 27.92
CA LEU A 660 5.07 15.20 27.70
C LEU A 660 5.28 16.20 28.82
N ILE A 661 5.39 17.48 28.47
CA ILE A 661 5.42 18.58 29.43
C ILE A 661 4.28 19.55 29.14
N THR A 662 3.64 20.07 30.18
CA THR A 662 2.72 21.20 30.06
C THR A 662 3.40 22.41 30.64
N VAL A 663 3.70 23.38 29.78
CA VAL A 663 4.30 24.66 30.16
C VAL A 663 3.19 25.67 30.35
N THR A 664 3.25 26.39 31.47
CA THR A 664 2.31 27.46 31.79
C THR A 664 3.05 28.79 31.79
N ALA A 665 2.48 29.78 31.12
CA ALA A 665 3.03 31.11 30.99
C ALA A 665 2.00 32.18 31.37
N SER A 666 2.47 33.27 31.96
CA SER A 666 1.73 34.52 32.10
C SER A 666 1.98 35.38 30.86
N VAL A 667 0.89 35.85 30.25
CA VAL A 667 0.88 36.75 29.10
C VAL A 667 -0.05 37.92 29.46
N GLY A 668 0.55 39.02 29.94
CA GLY A 668 -0.22 40.05 30.65
C GLY A 668 -0.92 39.46 31.88
N ASP A 669 -2.21 39.76 32.05
CA ASP A 669 -3.02 39.26 33.17
C ASP A 669 -3.58 37.84 32.96
N GLN A 670 -3.32 37.23 31.80
CA GLN A 670 -3.83 35.90 31.46
C GLN A 670 -2.79 34.82 31.75
N THR A 671 -3.27 33.64 32.15
CA THR A 671 -2.45 32.43 32.29
C THR A 671 -2.81 31.44 31.18
N ILE A 672 -1.82 31.00 30.42
CA ILE A 672 -2.00 30.09 29.29
C ILE A 672 -1.12 28.86 29.52
N SER A 673 -1.71 27.67 29.36
CA SER A 673 -0.97 26.39 29.39
C SER A 673 -0.98 25.73 28.02
N ARG A 674 0.16 25.18 27.60
CA ARG A 674 0.30 24.40 26.37
C ARG A 674 1.12 23.14 26.63
N GLU A 675 0.73 22.04 26.00
CA GLU A 675 1.42 20.75 26.09
C GLU A 675 2.40 20.58 24.93
N PHE A 676 3.61 20.11 25.24
CA PHE A 676 4.71 19.89 24.32
C PHE A 676 5.29 18.50 24.53
N ALA A 677 5.85 17.92 23.46
CA ALA A 677 6.62 16.70 23.55
C ALA A 677 8.12 17.00 23.64
N LEU A 678 8.81 16.34 24.55
CA LEU A 678 10.27 16.26 24.59
C LEU A 678 10.68 14.89 24.06
N VAL A 679 11.38 14.87 22.93
CA VAL A 679 11.81 13.63 22.26
C VAL A 679 13.34 13.56 22.31
N ALA A 680 13.87 12.68 23.14
CA ALA A 680 15.31 12.53 23.37
C ALA A 680 15.88 11.39 22.54
N ARG A 681 16.99 11.61 21.83
CA ARG A 681 17.64 10.63 20.92
C ARG A 681 19.16 10.72 20.97
N ALA A 682 19.86 9.60 20.71
CA ALA A 682 21.33 9.57 20.77
C ALA A 682 22.00 10.48 19.74
N THR A 683 21.44 10.54 18.53
CA THR A 683 21.91 11.40 17.44
C THR A 683 20.79 12.34 16.96
N MET A 684 21.20 13.50 16.45
CA MET A 684 20.32 14.50 15.85
C MET A 684 20.96 14.98 14.55
N ALA A 685 20.16 15.06 13.48
CA ALA A 685 20.58 15.69 12.25
C ALA A 685 20.67 17.21 12.42
N THR A 686 21.54 17.84 11.63
CA THR A 686 21.75 19.30 11.61
C THR A 686 20.52 20.11 11.20
N ASN A 687 19.53 19.49 10.54
CA ASN A 687 18.26 20.13 10.16
C ASN A 687 17.16 20.00 11.23
N GLY A 688 17.49 19.58 12.46
CA GLY A 688 16.49 19.30 13.51
C GLY A 688 15.68 18.02 13.26
N GLY A 689 15.99 17.30 12.17
CA GLY A 689 15.54 15.95 11.92
C GLY A 689 16.44 14.91 12.58
N TRP A 690 16.22 13.65 12.24
CA TRP A 690 16.91 12.50 12.77
C TRP A 690 17.96 12.02 11.76
N LEU A 691 19.20 11.81 12.20
CA LEU A 691 20.19 11.06 11.44
C LEU A 691 21.04 10.22 12.37
#